data_AF-A0A7C5PJX6-F1
#
_entry.id   AF-A0A7C5PJX6-F1
#
_cell.length_a   1.000
_cell.length_b   1.000
_cell.length_c   1.000
_cell.angle_alpha   90.00
_cell.angle_beta   90.00
_cell.angle_gamma   90.00
#
_symmetry.space_group_name_H-M   'P 1'
#
loop_
_entity.id
_entity.type
_entity.pdbx_description
1 polymer ?
#
loop_
_entity_poly.entity_id
_entity_poly.type
_entity_poly.pdbx_seq_one_letter_code
_entity_poly.pdbx_strand_id
1 'polypeptide(L)'
;MALKGDLASVDLAQVFQMLVLNQKTGILSIFSHNAWRALYFDSRGVTLHFNPYTFPDKVLEHLVRTGRIAEDLVPKAKDYAYTHECPFPMALEKVGGLSQAEYLQVFSQKMEEEIYDLFFWKEARFEFFEGSTELPGKEGVIDESFFFNPDSLIMEAARRMDEWSVIQTRISGEDEILTPAVDLSQVNLMDLDDMTLSVFDLVDGKRTVKRIVEITGFSPFHVFKTLATLIDQGLVQILGPEEMVENANECIAEGRVQDGINLLERAASMGVGGAEIHLSTAQAYESIQELERASAHYKFYAEDMIALGKQGEALKTLKKLVALIPTDLEAREKLVFLSLSSGEEGKKLDLDPIAEGRTLIEIYVEMEEFERARSVVENLLEVSPGDLELIKALVTIHSKAGDTRRVLELYEVLAEELIRRKDLMGAIKYLQKILLIDKDRKDVSERVRQLYQQEERARSRKRGITALIAVVLLLGALGALYTWYEMNARAAYADIDPAPYLERKDFAGAAGLYENFLNKYPLSLMRSTVKQDLEHIHEKEEAWKRQEAARKAAREAALARKRAAYKKLFKRYEELGRDRRDLVGALAALEESARLVKEAGQPEDFAWAESVGLNSGLRDLRAYLKGAEEAKKKMDAFLRKGEYHLAWLQGRAILEKYSFSPLAQSLEIPVRVVSRPSGAEVWAGG
;
A
#
# COMPACT_ATOMS: atom_id res chain seq x y z
N MET A 1 -7.78 -47.44 -71.64
CA MET A 1 -8.82 -47.44 -70.59
C MET A 1 -8.13 -47.84 -69.31
N ALA A 2 -8.29 -47.10 -68.21
CA ALA A 2 -7.66 -47.46 -66.94
C ALA A 2 -8.52 -48.52 -66.24
N LEU A 3 -7.97 -49.69 -65.93
CA LEU A 3 -8.64 -50.66 -65.07
C LEU A 3 -8.53 -50.15 -63.64
N LYS A 4 -9.66 -49.93 -62.97
CA LYS A 4 -9.72 -49.45 -61.59
C LYS A 4 -10.51 -50.42 -60.74
N GLY A 5 -10.09 -50.62 -59.50
CA GLY A 5 -10.77 -51.50 -58.57
C GLY A 5 -10.34 -51.28 -57.12
N ASP A 6 -10.95 -52.07 -56.24
CA ASP A 6 -10.69 -52.07 -54.79
C ASP A 6 -10.27 -53.48 -54.37
N LEU A 7 -9.15 -53.59 -53.65
CA LEU A 7 -8.62 -54.86 -53.14
C LEU A 7 -9.51 -55.48 -52.07
N ALA A 8 -10.49 -54.74 -51.53
CA ALA A 8 -11.55 -55.33 -50.70
C ALA A 8 -12.49 -56.27 -51.48
N SER A 9 -12.59 -56.09 -52.81
CA SER A 9 -13.51 -56.84 -53.67
C SER A 9 -12.83 -57.90 -54.54
N VAL A 10 -11.55 -57.70 -54.87
CA VAL A 10 -10.75 -58.57 -55.75
C VAL A 10 -9.36 -58.69 -55.14
N ASP A 11 -8.91 -59.92 -54.94
CA ASP A 11 -7.57 -60.19 -54.39
C ASP A 11 -6.46 -59.73 -55.36
N LEU A 12 -5.37 -59.19 -54.82
CA LEU A 12 -4.23 -58.69 -55.61
C LEU A 12 -3.62 -59.78 -56.49
N ALA A 13 -3.61 -61.04 -56.01
CA ALA A 13 -3.18 -62.18 -56.82
C ALA A 13 -4.03 -62.36 -58.08
N GLN A 14 -5.35 -62.16 -58.00
CA GLN A 14 -6.25 -62.24 -59.15
C GLN A 14 -5.99 -61.09 -60.13
N VAL A 15 -5.67 -59.89 -59.63
CA VAL A 15 -5.28 -58.75 -60.46
C VAL A 15 -4.00 -59.06 -61.23
N PHE A 16 -2.97 -59.59 -60.56
CA PHE A 16 -1.73 -60.03 -61.22
C PHE A 16 -2.00 -61.08 -62.30
N GLN A 17 -2.73 -62.15 -61.97
CA GLN A 17 -3.07 -63.21 -62.93
C GLN A 17 -3.81 -62.66 -64.14
N MET A 18 -4.79 -61.78 -63.93
CA MET A 18 -5.54 -61.17 -65.01
C MET A 18 -4.66 -60.28 -65.91
N LEU A 19 -3.72 -59.51 -65.35
CA LEU A 19 -2.78 -58.70 -66.14
C LEU A 19 -1.83 -59.58 -66.97
N VAL A 20 -1.32 -60.66 -66.37
CA VAL A 20 -0.40 -61.61 -67.03
C VAL A 20 -1.10 -62.41 -68.12
N LEU A 21 -2.29 -62.97 -67.85
CA LEU A 21 -3.08 -63.75 -68.82
C LEU A 21 -3.44 -62.92 -70.06
N ASN A 22 -3.73 -61.63 -69.87
CA ASN A 22 -4.05 -60.71 -70.95
C ASN A 22 -2.81 -60.03 -71.56
N GLN A 23 -1.60 -60.41 -71.14
CA GLN A 23 -0.32 -59.85 -71.57
C GLN A 23 -0.30 -58.31 -71.54
N LYS A 24 -0.90 -57.73 -70.50
CA LYS A 24 -1.02 -56.29 -70.34
C LYS A 24 0.31 -55.70 -69.87
N THR A 25 0.77 -54.68 -70.56
CA THR A 25 1.97 -53.90 -70.18
C THR A 25 1.56 -52.53 -69.67
N GLY A 26 2.24 -52.03 -68.64
CA GLY A 26 1.92 -50.74 -68.02
C GLY A 26 2.09 -50.73 -66.51
N ILE A 27 1.71 -49.63 -65.87
CA ILE A 27 1.91 -49.45 -64.43
C ILE A 27 0.62 -49.74 -63.65
N LEU A 28 0.70 -50.67 -62.69
CA LEU A 28 -0.30 -50.89 -61.65
C LEU A 28 0.03 -50.02 -60.44
N SER A 29 -0.78 -48.99 -60.21
CA SER A 29 -0.65 -48.09 -59.07
C SER A 29 -1.61 -48.51 -57.95
N ILE A 30 -1.11 -48.69 -56.73
CA ILE A 30 -1.87 -49.16 -55.57
C ILE A 30 -1.77 -48.13 -54.44
N PHE A 31 -2.91 -47.71 -53.92
CA PHE A 31 -3.03 -46.67 -52.89
C PHE A 31 -3.82 -47.19 -51.69
N SER A 32 -3.22 -47.12 -50.50
CA SER A 32 -3.90 -47.26 -49.22
C SER A 32 -4.02 -45.89 -48.53
N HIS A 33 -4.63 -45.82 -47.35
CA HIS A 33 -4.87 -44.57 -46.63
C HIS A 33 -3.56 -43.84 -46.26
N ASN A 34 -2.48 -44.57 -45.96
CA ASN A 34 -1.19 -44.01 -45.52
C ASN A 34 -0.01 -44.33 -46.46
N ALA A 35 -0.23 -45.11 -47.52
CA ALA A 35 0.88 -45.60 -48.35
C ALA A 35 0.49 -45.71 -49.83
N TRP A 36 1.49 -45.54 -50.69
CA TRP A 36 1.35 -45.68 -52.14
C TRP A 36 2.55 -46.45 -52.69
N ARG A 37 2.28 -47.42 -53.57
CA ARG A 37 3.30 -48.13 -54.35
C ARG A 37 2.81 -48.35 -55.78
N ALA A 38 3.76 -48.54 -56.68
CA ALA A 38 3.47 -48.80 -58.09
C ALA A 38 4.32 -49.96 -58.58
N LEU A 39 3.75 -50.78 -59.45
CA LEU A 39 4.40 -51.92 -60.09
C LEU A 39 4.34 -51.76 -61.59
N TYR A 40 5.43 -52.05 -62.27
CA TYR A 40 5.49 -52.06 -63.74
C TYR A 40 5.38 -53.49 -64.25
N PHE A 41 4.41 -53.73 -65.13
CA PHE A 41 4.18 -55.00 -65.81
C PHE A 41 4.71 -54.93 -67.25
N ASP A 42 5.49 -55.93 -67.62
CA ASP A 42 6.05 -56.13 -68.96
C ASP A 42 5.93 -57.62 -69.35
N SER A 43 6.14 -57.91 -70.63
CA SER A 43 6.32 -59.25 -71.18
C SER A 43 7.38 -60.09 -70.45
N ARG A 44 8.39 -59.45 -69.84
CA ARG A 44 9.46 -60.08 -69.05
C ARG A 44 9.02 -60.50 -67.64
N GLY A 45 7.97 -59.89 -67.10
CA GLY A 45 7.52 -60.08 -65.72
C GLY A 45 7.05 -58.77 -65.07
N VAL A 46 7.13 -58.70 -63.75
CA VAL A 46 6.76 -57.54 -62.95
C VAL A 46 7.96 -56.98 -62.18
N THR A 47 8.03 -55.67 -62.02
CA THR A 47 9.05 -55.00 -61.21
C THR A 47 8.48 -53.82 -60.43
N LEU A 48 9.20 -53.36 -59.42
CA LEU A 48 8.79 -52.22 -58.61
C LEU A 48 9.05 -50.92 -59.37
N HIS A 49 8.02 -50.08 -59.51
CA HIS A 49 8.20 -48.70 -59.95
C HIS A 49 8.44 -47.84 -58.70
N PHE A 50 9.71 -47.49 -58.46
CA PHE A 50 10.15 -46.83 -57.22
C PHE A 50 10.69 -45.43 -57.46
N ASN A 51 10.77 -44.62 -56.41
CA ASN A 51 11.39 -43.30 -56.48
C ASN A 51 12.93 -43.44 -56.41
N PRO A 52 13.69 -42.87 -57.37
CA PRO A 52 15.13 -43.09 -57.52
C PRO A 52 15.98 -42.54 -56.37
N TYR A 53 15.40 -41.69 -55.51
CA TYR A 53 16.09 -41.15 -54.34
C TYR A 53 15.74 -41.95 -53.08
N THR A 54 14.46 -42.26 -52.86
CA THR A 54 14.02 -42.84 -51.58
C THR A 54 14.28 -44.34 -51.46
N PHE A 55 14.10 -45.11 -52.53
CA PHE A 55 14.26 -46.56 -52.46
C PHE A 55 15.74 -46.98 -52.33
N PRO A 56 16.68 -46.44 -53.11
CA PRO A 56 18.10 -46.73 -52.90
C PRO A 56 18.60 -46.34 -51.51
N ASP A 57 18.17 -45.19 -50.97
CA ASP A 57 18.53 -44.78 -49.61
C ASP A 57 18.03 -45.81 -48.56
N LYS A 58 16.81 -46.35 -48.69
CA LYS A 58 16.35 -47.46 -47.82
C LYS A 58 17.22 -48.71 -47.91
N VAL A 59 17.71 -49.05 -49.09
CA VAL A 59 18.63 -50.19 -49.29
C VAL A 59 19.96 -49.91 -48.59
N LEU A 60 20.48 -48.68 -48.70
CA LEU A 60 21.70 -48.27 -48.01
C LEU A 60 21.56 -48.27 -46.49
N GLU A 61 20.46 -47.74 -45.97
CA GLU A 61 20.14 -47.77 -44.54
C GLU A 61 20.13 -49.20 -44.02
N HIS A 62 19.49 -50.13 -44.75
CA HIS A 62 19.49 -51.55 -44.41
C HIS A 62 20.91 -52.15 -44.40
N LEU A 63 21.74 -51.84 -45.40
CA LEU A 63 23.11 -52.35 -45.50
C LEU A 63 24.04 -51.81 -44.41
N VAL A 64 23.93 -50.53 -44.06
CA VAL A 64 24.71 -49.93 -42.97
C VAL A 64 24.36 -50.57 -41.63
N ARG A 65 23.07 -50.70 -41.39
CA ARG A 65 22.52 -51.16 -40.13
C ARG A 65 22.72 -52.64 -39.86
N THR A 66 22.71 -53.46 -40.91
CA THR A 66 23.10 -54.88 -40.84
C THR A 66 24.62 -55.07 -40.77
N GLY A 67 25.40 -53.97 -40.74
CA GLY A 67 26.86 -54.00 -40.66
C GLY A 67 27.56 -54.47 -41.94
N ARG A 68 26.83 -54.59 -43.06
CA ARG A 68 27.38 -55.01 -44.36
C ARG A 68 28.22 -53.91 -45.01
N ILE A 69 27.96 -52.64 -44.67
CA ILE A 69 28.75 -51.47 -45.09
C ILE A 69 28.99 -50.59 -43.85
N ALA A 70 30.18 -50.00 -43.73
CA ALA A 70 30.43 -48.99 -42.71
C ALA A 70 29.77 -47.64 -43.05
N GLU A 71 29.18 -46.96 -42.05
CA GLU A 71 28.41 -45.73 -42.24
C GLU A 71 29.21 -44.61 -42.95
N ASP A 72 30.52 -44.53 -42.67
CA ASP A 72 31.42 -43.54 -43.26
C ASP A 72 31.75 -43.78 -44.75
N LEU A 73 31.50 -44.99 -45.26
CA LEU A 73 31.72 -45.34 -46.66
C LEU A 73 30.60 -44.85 -47.57
N VAL A 74 29.38 -44.69 -47.06
CA VAL A 74 28.23 -44.21 -47.85
C VAL A 74 28.45 -42.81 -48.44
N PRO A 75 28.83 -41.77 -47.67
CA PRO A 75 29.09 -40.45 -48.25
C PRO A 75 30.30 -40.48 -49.19
N LYS A 76 31.37 -41.24 -48.87
CA LYS A 76 32.54 -41.40 -49.74
C LYS A 76 32.16 -42.03 -51.09
N ALA A 77 31.30 -43.04 -51.08
CA ALA A 77 30.78 -43.67 -52.30
C ALA A 77 29.91 -42.71 -53.12
N LYS A 78 29.03 -41.92 -52.46
CA LYS A 78 28.21 -40.89 -53.12
C LYS A 78 29.08 -39.81 -53.80
N ASP A 79 30.10 -39.31 -53.10
CA ASP A 79 31.05 -38.32 -53.63
C ASP A 79 31.88 -38.88 -54.79
N TYR A 80 32.32 -40.13 -54.68
CA TYR A 80 33.05 -40.81 -55.74
C TYR A 80 32.18 -41.01 -56.98
N ALA A 81 30.92 -41.44 -56.82
CA ALA A 81 29.96 -41.62 -57.90
C ALA A 81 29.69 -40.29 -58.63
N TYR A 82 29.53 -39.20 -57.89
CA TYR A 82 29.35 -37.86 -58.46
C TYR A 82 30.59 -37.38 -59.23
N THR A 83 31.78 -37.53 -58.64
CA THR A 83 33.05 -37.05 -59.22
C THR A 83 33.44 -37.81 -60.48
N HIS A 84 33.16 -39.12 -60.54
CA HIS A 84 33.55 -39.99 -61.65
C HIS A 84 32.40 -40.35 -62.60
N GLU A 85 31.22 -39.75 -62.40
CA GLU A 85 30.00 -40.00 -63.19
C GLU A 85 29.73 -41.49 -63.44
N CYS A 86 29.82 -42.30 -62.37
CA CYS A 86 29.65 -43.76 -62.45
C CYS A 86 28.49 -44.25 -61.57
N PRO A 87 27.90 -45.43 -61.87
CA PRO A 87 26.83 -45.98 -61.06
C PRO A 87 27.25 -46.19 -59.59
N PHE A 88 26.35 -45.89 -58.66
CA PHE A 88 26.61 -46.00 -57.23
C PHE A 88 27.18 -47.37 -56.79
N PRO A 89 26.67 -48.53 -57.27
CA PRO A 89 27.22 -49.84 -56.89
C PRO A 89 28.70 -50.01 -57.27
N MET A 90 29.11 -49.44 -58.41
CA MET A 90 30.52 -49.44 -58.83
C MET A 90 31.35 -48.51 -57.96
N ALA A 91 30.84 -47.33 -57.63
CA ALA A 91 31.53 -46.39 -56.73
C ALA A 91 31.74 -46.99 -55.33
N LEU A 92 30.73 -47.69 -54.81
CA LEU A 92 30.78 -48.38 -53.51
C LEU A 92 31.90 -49.44 -53.48
N GLU A 93 32.02 -50.24 -54.54
CA GLU A 93 33.09 -51.23 -54.68
C GLU A 93 34.48 -50.56 -54.73
N LYS A 94 34.60 -49.41 -55.42
CA LYS A 94 35.88 -48.67 -55.54
C LYS A 94 36.35 -48.03 -54.24
N VAL A 95 35.45 -47.64 -53.35
CA VAL A 95 35.81 -47.11 -52.03
C VAL A 95 36.04 -48.21 -50.97
N GLY A 96 36.01 -49.48 -51.37
CA GLY A 96 36.26 -50.64 -50.49
C GLY A 96 35.02 -51.11 -49.72
N GLY A 97 33.82 -50.79 -50.19
CA GLY A 97 32.56 -51.33 -49.70
C GLY A 97 32.21 -52.70 -50.31
N LEU A 98 30.92 -52.98 -50.45
CA LEU A 98 30.41 -54.20 -51.09
C LEU A 98 30.70 -54.23 -52.59
N SER A 99 30.79 -55.45 -53.15
CA SER A 99 30.86 -55.63 -54.59
C SER A 99 29.56 -55.20 -55.26
N GLN A 100 29.64 -54.82 -56.54
CA GLN A 100 28.45 -54.51 -57.34
C GLN A 100 27.42 -55.66 -57.32
N ALA A 101 27.86 -56.91 -57.37
CA ALA A 101 26.98 -58.08 -57.38
C ALA A 101 26.21 -58.24 -56.06
N GLU A 102 26.89 -58.08 -54.91
CA GLU A 102 26.27 -58.17 -53.58
C GLU A 102 25.26 -57.03 -53.37
N TYR A 103 25.60 -55.81 -53.79
CA TYR A 103 24.67 -54.69 -53.71
C TYR A 103 23.41 -54.97 -54.53
N LEU A 104 23.56 -55.40 -55.79
CA LEU A 104 22.42 -55.68 -56.68
C LEU A 104 21.57 -56.85 -56.16
N GLN A 105 22.18 -57.85 -55.50
CA GLN A 105 21.44 -58.92 -54.84
C GLN A 105 20.55 -58.39 -53.72
N VAL A 106 21.08 -57.57 -52.82
CA VAL A 106 20.30 -56.97 -51.72
C VAL A 106 19.24 -56.01 -52.25
N PHE A 107 19.57 -55.25 -53.29
CA PHE A 107 18.62 -54.36 -53.98
C PHE A 107 17.43 -55.14 -54.56
N SER A 108 17.69 -56.28 -55.23
CA SER A 108 16.66 -57.19 -55.74
C SER A 108 15.78 -57.75 -54.62
N GLN A 109 16.39 -58.29 -53.56
CA GLN A 109 15.66 -58.84 -52.41
C GLN A 109 14.75 -57.79 -51.77
N LYS A 110 15.23 -56.55 -51.63
CA LYS A 110 14.42 -55.47 -51.06
C LYS A 110 13.24 -55.10 -51.95
N MET A 111 13.39 -55.18 -53.28
CA MET A 111 12.26 -54.99 -54.20
C MET A 111 11.21 -56.09 -54.04
N GLU A 112 11.62 -57.36 -53.94
CA GLU A 112 10.69 -58.47 -53.69
C GLU A 112 9.94 -58.28 -52.37
N GLU A 113 10.62 -57.89 -51.28
CA GLU A 113 9.96 -57.58 -50.00
C GLU A 113 8.90 -56.48 -50.13
N GLU A 114 9.19 -55.38 -50.86
CA GLU A 114 8.19 -54.32 -51.07
C GLU A 114 7.01 -54.80 -51.94
N ILE A 115 7.22 -55.78 -52.81
CA ILE A 115 6.14 -56.39 -53.58
C ILE A 115 5.31 -57.31 -52.69
N TYR A 116 5.94 -58.15 -51.85
CA TYR A 116 5.22 -59.06 -50.96
C TYR A 116 4.35 -58.33 -49.95
N ASP A 117 4.82 -57.23 -49.38
CA ASP A 117 4.06 -56.37 -48.47
C ASP A 117 2.70 -55.93 -49.06
N LEU A 118 2.61 -55.74 -50.39
CA LEU A 118 1.36 -55.31 -51.03
C LEU A 118 0.24 -56.34 -50.93
N PHE A 119 0.58 -57.63 -50.83
CA PHE A 119 -0.40 -58.71 -50.65
C PHE A 119 -1.01 -58.70 -49.25
N PHE A 120 -0.39 -58.03 -48.28
CA PHE A 120 -0.94 -57.86 -46.94
C PHE A 120 -1.94 -56.68 -46.84
N TRP A 121 -2.08 -55.86 -47.90
CA TRP A 121 -2.98 -54.70 -47.90
C TRP A 121 -4.43 -55.11 -48.15
N LYS A 122 -5.30 -54.96 -47.13
CA LYS A 122 -6.72 -55.34 -47.20
C LYS A 122 -7.64 -54.22 -47.69
N GLU A 123 -7.28 -52.96 -47.44
CA GLU A 123 -8.05 -51.78 -47.80
C GLU A 123 -7.22 -50.86 -48.70
N ALA A 124 -7.11 -51.23 -49.98
CA ALA A 124 -6.39 -50.43 -50.95
C ALA A 124 -7.10 -50.39 -52.30
N ARG A 125 -6.97 -49.27 -52.99
CA ARG A 125 -7.48 -49.08 -54.35
C ARG A 125 -6.36 -49.22 -55.35
N PHE A 126 -6.65 -49.79 -56.51
CA PHE A 126 -5.69 -49.91 -57.58
C PHE A 126 -6.18 -49.27 -58.88
N GLU A 127 -5.24 -48.76 -59.66
CA GLU A 127 -5.45 -48.24 -61.01
C GLU A 127 -4.32 -48.70 -61.92
N PHE A 128 -4.68 -49.32 -63.05
CA PHE A 128 -3.73 -49.77 -64.06
C PHE A 128 -3.70 -48.81 -65.25
N PHE A 129 -2.51 -48.30 -65.55
CA PHE A 129 -2.21 -47.40 -66.66
C PHE A 129 -1.56 -48.19 -67.79
N GLU A 130 -2.40 -48.75 -68.67
CA GLU A 130 -1.96 -49.57 -69.82
C GLU A 130 -1.05 -48.77 -70.77
N GLY A 131 0.10 -49.37 -71.12
CA GLY A 131 1.10 -48.79 -72.03
C GLY A 131 1.93 -47.64 -71.45
N SER A 132 1.72 -47.26 -70.18
CA SER A 132 2.46 -46.17 -69.54
C SER A 132 3.71 -46.68 -68.83
N THR A 133 4.81 -45.94 -68.93
CA THR A 133 6.05 -46.13 -68.16
C THR A 133 6.28 -45.05 -67.12
N GLU A 134 5.42 -44.03 -67.09
CA GLU A 134 5.44 -42.93 -66.13
C GLU A 134 4.04 -42.70 -65.56
N LEU A 135 3.95 -42.13 -64.36
CA LEU A 135 2.69 -41.77 -63.73
C LEU A 135 2.56 -40.24 -63.61
N PRO A 136 1.44 -39.65 -64.07
CA PRO A 136 1.24 -38.20 -63.97
C PRO A 136 1.31 -37.71 -62.51
N GLY A 137 2.23 -36.78 -62.23
CA GLY A 137 2.39 -36.17 -60.90
C GLY A 137 3.05 -37.06 -59.85
N LYS A 138 3.66 -38.19 -60.25
CA LYS A 138 4.40 -39.09 -59.36
C LYS A 138 5.75 -39.44 -59.99
N GLU A 139 6.83 -39.04 -59.32
CA GLU A 139 8.19 -39.42 -59.72
C GLU A 139 8.45 -40.89 -59.43
N GLY A 140 8.96 -41.61 -60.42
CA GLY A 140 9.55 -42.93 -60.23
C GLY A 140 10.24 -43.41 -61.49
N VAL A 141 11.01 -44.49 -61.32
CA VAL A 141 11.82 -45.12 -62.36
C VAL A 141 11.57 -46.62 -62.35
N ILE A 142 11.86 -47.25 -63.46
CA ILE A 142 11.81 -48.70 -63.66
C ILE A 142 13.25 -49.15 -63.84
N ASP A 143 13.73 -50.06 -62.98
CA ASP A 143 15.04 -50.67 -63.15
C ASP A 143 14.92 -51.88 -64.09
N GLU A 144 15.50 -51.78 -65.28
CA GLU A 144 15.41 -52.85 -66.29
C GLU A 144 16.18 -54.13 -65.92
N SER A 145 17.04 -54.05 -64.90
CA SER A 145 17.89 -55.16 -64.45
C SER A 145 17.10 -56.20 -63.65
N PHE A 146 15.93 -55.84 -63.13
CA PHE A 146 15.18 -56.67 -62.19
C PHE A 146 13.74 -56.86 -62.68
N PHE A 147 13.42 -58.07 -63.12
CA PHE A 147 12.06 -58.52 -63.41
C PHE A 147 11.79 -59.83 -62.70
N PHE A 148 10.68 -59.86 -61.98
CA PHE A 148 10.26 -60.99 -61.18
C PHE A 148 9.14 -61.75 -61.89
N ASN A 149 9.13 -63.06 -61.73
CA ASN A 149 8.06 -63.89 -62.24
C ASN A 149 6.80 -63.67 -61.39
N PRO A 150 5.68 -63.18 -61.97
CA PRO A 150 4.45 -62.92 -61.23
C PRO A 150 3.89 -64.15 -60.50
N ASP A 151 3.96 -65.34 -61.10
CA ASP A 151 3.46 -66.57 -60.47
C ASP A 151 4.30 -66.96 -59.25
N SER A 152 5.62 -66.77 -59.34
CA SER A 152 6.53 -67.01 -58.20
C SER A 152 6.25 -66.03 -57.06
N LEU A 153 6.00 -64.76 -57.39
CA LEU A 153 5.63 -63.75 -56.40
C LEU A 153 4.29 -64.06 -55.72
N ILE A 154 3.28 -64.48 -56.49
CA ILE A 154 1.96 -64.85 -55.95
C ILE A 154 2.09 -66.06 -55.01
N MET A 155 2.81 -67.10 -55.42
CA MET A 155 2.98 -68.31 -54.60
C MET A 155 3.73 -68.02 -53.30
N GLU A 156 4.80 -67.23 -53.38
CA GLU A 156 5.56 -66.84 -52.18
C GLU A 156 4.75 -65.91 -51.27
N ALA A 157 4.00 -64.95 -51.83
CA ALA A 157 3.09 -64.10 -51.06
C ALA A 157 2.01 -64.93 -50.34
N ALA A 158 1.36 -65.87 -51.04
CA ALA A 158 0.36 -66.76 -50.46
C ALA A 158 0.94 -67.60 -49.31
N ARG A 159 2.13 -68.20 -49.51
CA ARG A 159 2.85 -68.94 -48.46
C ARG A 159 3.11 -68.06 -47.24
N ARG A 160 3.58 -66.82 -47.45
CA ARG A 160 3.84 -65.87 -46.36
C ARG A 160 2.56 -65.47 -45.63
N MET A 161 1.44 -65.29 -46.32
CA MET A 161 0.15 -65.00 -45.70
C MET A 161 -0.33 -66.15 -44.81
N ASP A 162 -0.19 -67.39 -45.28
CA ASP A 162 -0.52 -68.59 -44.50
C ASP A 162 0.41 -68.71 -43.27
N GLU A 163 1.72 -68.56 -43.45
CA GLU A 163 2.69 -68.57 -42.34
C GLU A 163 2.43 -67.44 -41.34
N TRP A 164 2.09 -66.24 -41.82
CA TRP A 164 1.78 -65.09 -40.97
C TRP A 164 0.58 -65.37 -40.06
N SER A 165 -0.45 -66.05 -40.57
CA SER A 165 -1.61 -66.43 -39.76
C SER A 165 -1.23 -67.37 -38.60
N VAL A 166 -0.27 -68.26 -38.80
CA VAL A 166 0.25 -69.16 -37.77
C VAL A 166 1.13 -68.40 -36.78
N ILE A 167 2.02 -67.54 -37.28
CA ILE A 167 2.90 -66.69 -36.46
C ILE A 167 2.08 -65.81 -35.51
N GLN A 168 0.97 -65.24 -35.99
CA GLN A 168 0.09 -64.39 -35.18
C GLN A 168 -0.58 -65.15 -34.02
N THR A 169 -0.66 -66.49 -34.08
CA THR A 169 -1.14 -67.29 -32.93
C THR A 169 -0.12 -67.37 -31.80
N ARG A 170 1.17 -67.13 -32.10
CA ARG A 170 2.27 -67.11 -31.13
C ARG A 170 2.54 -65.70 -30.63
N ILE A 171 2.64 -64.75 -31.56
CA ILE A 171 2.97 -63.35 -31.26
C ILE A 171 1.82 -62.50 -31.78
N SER A 172 0.99 -62.00 -30.86
CA SER A 172 -0.27 -61.33 -31.21
C SER A 172 -0.08 -59.98 -31.89
N GLY A 173 1.08 -59.33 -31.74
CA GLY A 173 1.35 -58.03 -32.35
C GLY A 173 2.77 -57.53 -32.16
N GLU A 174 3.05 -56.35 -32.71
CA GLU A 174 4.38 -55.72 -32.68
C GLU A 174 4.76 -55.20 -31.27
N ASP A 175 3.78 -55.00 -30.40
CA ASP A 175 3.97 -54.49 -29.03
C ASP A 175 4.26 -55.60 -28.01
N GLU A 176 4.34 -56.85 -28.45
CA GLU A 176 4.75 -57.96 -27.56
C GLU A 176 6.20 -57.81 -27.12
N ILE A 177 6.48 -58.19 -25.88
CA ILE A 177 7.84 -58.25 -25.33
C ILE A 177 8.17 -59.71 -25.04
N LEU A 178 9.35 -60.13 -25.50
CA LEU A 178 9.86 -61.47 -25.25
C LEU A 178 11.07 -61.41 -24.32
N THR A 179 11.22 -62.43 -23.51
CA THR A 179 12.34 -62.65 -22.60
C THR A 179 12.97 -64.02 -22.84
N PRO A 180 14.27 -64.21 -22.61
CA PRO A 180 14.89 -65.53 -22.67
C PRO A 180 14.22 -66.51 -21.69
N ALA A 181 13.88 -67.71 -22.15
CA ALA A 181 13.15 -68.70 -21.34
C ALA A 181 14.06 -69.60 -20.47
N VAL A 182 15.37 -69.63 -20.76
CA VAL A 182 16.34 -70.54 -20.12
C VAL A 182 17.66 -69.82 -19.85
N ASP A 183 18.39 -70.28 -18.84
CA ASP A 183 19.81 -70.00 -18.67
C ASP A 183 20.59 -70.44 -19.93
N LEU A 184 21.23 -69.47 -20.59
CA LEU A 184 21.93 -69.60 -21.88
C LEU A 184 23.02 -70.70 -21.90
N SER A 185 23.40 -71.22 -20.74
CA SER A 185 24.38 -72.28 -20.55
C SER A 185 24.00 -73.65 -21.13
N GLN A 186 22.72 -73.90 -21.44
CA GLN A 186 22.24 -75.18 -22.01
C GLN A 186 21.93 -75.15 -23.51
N VAL A 187 22.07 -73.98 -24.16
CA VAL A 187 21.70 -73.77 -25.56
C VAL A 187 22.97 -73.80 -26.41
N ASN A 188 23.00 -74.67 -27.43
CA ASN A 188 24.12 -74.71 -28.37
C ASN A 188 23.96 -73.59 -29.41
N LEU A 189 24.35 -72.37 -29.03
CA LEU A 189 24.23 -71.15 -29.86
C LEU A 189 24.96 -71.24 -31.22
N MET A 190 25.86 -72.23 -31.40
CA MET A 190 26.58 -72.46 -32.66
C MET A 190 25.71 -73.01 -33.80
N ASP A 191 24.50 -73.49 -33.51
CA ASP A 191 23.58 -74.05 -34.52
C ASP A 191 22.61 -73.00 -35.12
N LEU A 192 22.64 -71.76 -34.61
CA LEU A 192 21.79 -70.66 -35.07
C LEU A 192 22.46 -69.89 -36.22
N ASP A 193 21.66 -69.46 -37.20
CA ASP A 193 22.15 -68.61 -38.28
C ASP A 193 22.38 -67.16 -37.80
N ASP A 194 23.17 -66.39 -38.56
CA ASP A 194 23.53 -65.01 -38.22
C ASP A 194 22.30 -64.13 -37.94
N MET A 195 21.22 -64.35 -38.71
CA MET A 195 19.96 -63.63 -38.52
C MET A 195 19.31 -63.99 -37.19
N THR A 196 19.15 -65.28 -36.87
CA THR A 196 18.53 -65.72 -35.62
C THR A 196 19.34 -65.26 -34.42
N LEU A 197 20.68 -65.29 -34.49
CA LEU A 197 21.55 -64.74 -33.45
C LEU A 197 21.31 -63.25 -33.24
N SER A 198 21.27 -62.45 -34.31
CA SER A 198 21.04 -61.00 -34.20
C SER A 198 19.66 -60.63 -33.64
N VAL A 199 18.64 -61.43 -33.92
CA VAL A 199 17.29 -61.24 -33.35
C VAL A 199 17.30 -61.65 -31.88
N PHE A 200 17.88 -62.80 -31.55
CA PHE A 200 17.93 -63.36 -30.20
C PHE A 200 18.73 -62.48 -29.23
N ASP A 201 19.85 -61.90 -29.66
CA ASP A 201 20.69 -60.99 -28.85
C ASP A 201 19.93 -59.75 -28.36
N LEU A 202 18.86 -59.35 -29.07
CA LEU A 202 18.03 -58.20 -28.71
C LEU A 202 16.84 -58.57 -27.82
N VAL A 203 16.57 -59.86 -27.59
CA VAL A 203 15.52 -60.37 -26.71
C VAL A 203 16.01 -60.32 -25.27
N ASP A 204 15.75 -59.21 -24.59
CA ASP A 204 16.19 -58.95 -23.22
C ASP A 204 15.05 -58.77 -22.21
N GLY A 205 13.80 -59.04 -22.61
CA GLY A 205 12.63 -58.75 -21.78
C GLY A 205 12.30 -57.26 -21.67
N LYS A 206 12.96 -56.39 -22.43
CA LYS A 206 12.79 -54.93 -22.35
C LYS A 206 12.33 -54.30 -23.66
N ARG A 207 12.66 -54.90 -24.80
CA ARG A 207 12.31 -54.40 -26.13
C ARG A 207 11.03 -55.04 -26.68
N THR A 208 10.20 -54.23 -27.32
CA THR A 208 9.06 -54.73 -28.12
C THR A 208 9.54 -55.39 -29.41
N VAL A 209 8.74 -56.28 -29.99
CA VAL A 209 9.03 -56.86 -31.31
C VAL A 209 9.23 -55.75 -32.36
N LYS A 210 8.42 -54.69 -32.31
CA LYS A 210 8.60 -53.50 -33.14
C LYS A 210 10.02 -52.94 -33.02
N ARG A 211 10.50 -52.79 -31.78
CA ARG A 211 11.85 -52.26 -31.53
C ARG A 211 12.94 -53.19 -32.05
N ILE A 212 12.73 -54.50 -31.98
CA ILE A 212 13.66 -55.50 -32.55
C ILE A 212 13.68 -55.39 -34.08
N VAL A 213 12.53 -55.26 -34.74
CA VAL A 213 12.44 -54.97 -36.19
C VAL A 213 13.18 -53.67 -36.52
N GLU A 214 12.95 -52.63 -35.70
CA GLU A 214 13.60 -51.33 -35.74
C GLU A 214 15.06 -51.29 -35.25
N ILE A 215 15.68 -52.38 -34.81
CA ILE A 215 17.15 -52.42 -34.60
C ILE A 215 17.84 -53.33 -35.62
N THR A 216 17.25 -54.48 -35.94
CA THR A 216 17.81 -55.47 -36.88
C THR A 216 17.74 -55.02 -38.34
N GLY A 217 16.60 -54.47 -38.77
CA GLY A 217 16.40 -53.94 -40.12
C GLY A 217 15.88 -54.97 -41.11
N PHE A 218 15.61 -56.18 -40.63
CA PHE A 218 14.90 -57.20 -41.38
C PHE A 218 13.44 -56.82 -41.53
N SER A 219 12.75 -57.45 -42.50
CA SER A 219 11.32 -57.22 -42.65
C SER A 219 10.54 -57.79 -41.46
N PRO A 220 9.38 -57.20 -41.11
CA PRO A 220 8.55 -57.67 -40.01
C PRO A 220 8.28 -59.17 -40.10
N PHE A 221 7.96 -59.67 -41.31
CA PHE A 221 7.74 -61.09 -41.55
C PHE A 221 8.87 -61.98 -41.02
N HIS A 222 10.11 -61.64 -41.37
CA HIS A 222 11.28 -62.43 -40.99
C HIS A 222 11.55 -62.39 -39.48
N VAL A 223 11.48 -61.21 -38.85
CA VAL A 223 11.70 -61.08 -37.40
C VAL A 223 10.66 -61.87 -36.61
N PHE A 224 9.38 -61.71 -36.95
CA PHE A 224 8.30 -62.44 -36.28
C PHE A 224 8.41 -63.95 -36.49
N LYS A 225 8.79 -64.40 -37.69
CA LYS A 225 9.03 -65.82 -37.97
C LYS A 225 10.17 -66.39 -37.12
N THR A 226 11.28 -65.66 -37.02
CA THR A 226 12.42 -66.02 -36.18
C THR A 226 12.00 -66.10 -34.71
N LEU A 227 11.31 -65.08 -34.19
CA LEU A 227 10.82 -65.07 -32.80
C LEU A 227 9.83 -66.21 -32.53
N ALA A 228 8.90 -66.49 -33.45
CA ALA A 228 7.97 -67.61 -33.32
C ALA A 228 8.71 -68.97 -33.29
N THR A 229 9.73 -69.13 -34.13
CA THR A 229 10.58 -70.34 -34.13
C THR A 229 11.34 -70.48 -32.81
N LEU A 230 11.89 -69.38 -32.27
CA LEU A 230 12.56 -69.36 -30.98
C LEU A 230 11.59 -69.70 -29.82
N ILE A 231 10.32 -69.27 -29.90
CA ILE A 231 9.27 -69.66 -28.94
C ILE A 231 9.01 -71.17 -29.04
N ASP A 232 8.80 -71.70 -30.24
CA ASP A 232 8.52 -73.12 -30.44
C ASP A 232 9.70 -74.02 -30.01
N GLN A 233 10.94 -73.51 -30.08
CA GLN A 233 12.15 -74.15 -29.56
C GLN A 233 12.34 -74.00 -28.05
N GLY A 234 11.52 -73.17 -27.37
CA GLY A 234 11.62 -72.90 -25.94
C GLY A 234 12.83 -72.06 -25.53
N LEU A 235 13.42 -71.29 -26.46
CA LEU A 235 14.56 -70.41 -26.19
C LEU A 235 14.12 -69.04 -25.67
N VAL A 236 12.95 -68.58 -26.10
CA VAL A 236 12.33 -67.33 -25.65
C VAL A 236 10.87 -67.58 -25.28
N GLN A 237 10.34 -66.73 -24.41
CA GLN A 237 8.94 -66.75 -24.01
C GLN A 237 8.37 -65.33 -23.96
N ILE A 238 7.05 -65.21 -24.03
CA ILE A 238 6.38 -63.92 -23.84
C ILE A 238 6.57 -63.49 -22.38
N LEU A 239 6.95 -62.23 -22.19
CA LEU A 239 7.19 -61.67 -20.86
C LEU A 239 5.91 -61.70 -20.02
N GLY A 240 6.02 -62.11 -18.76
CA GLY A 240 4.90 -62.13 -17.84
C GLY A 240 4.43 -60.71 -17.45
N PRO A 241 3.13 -60.54 -17.10
CA PRO A 241 2.59 -59.22 -16.75
C PRO A 241 3.27 -58.56 -15.54
N GLU A 242 3.65 -59.35 -14.52
CA GLU A 242 4.32 -58.82 -13.31
C GLU A 242 5.76 -58.39 -13.61
N GLU A 243 6.48 -59.17 -14.42
CA GLU A 243 7.86 -58.89 -14.84
C GLU A 243 7.96 -57.64 -15.75
N MET A 244 6.89 -57.30 -16.48
CA MET A 244 6.84 -56.07 -17.31
C MET A 244 7.08 -54.81 -16.49
N VAL A 245 6.51 -54.71 -15.28
CA VAL A 245 6.65 -53.51 -14.44
C VAL A 245 8.05 -53.41 -13.86
N GLU A 246 8.62 -54.53 -13.42
CA GLU A 246 10.00 -54.60 -12.91
C GLU A 246 10.99 -54.19 -14.01
N ASN A 247 10.89 -54.81 -15.19
CA ASN A 247 11.74 -54.50 -16.33
C ASN A 247 11.57 -53.04 -16.80
N ALA A 248 10.36 -52.48 -16.70
CA ALA A 248 10.12 -51.08 -17.03
C ALA A 248 10.87 -50.13 -16.10
N ASN A 249 10.82 -50.40 -14.79
CA ASN A 249 11.53 -49.60 -13.79
C ASN A 249 13.05 -49.67 -13.99
N GLU A 250 13.58 -50.84 -14.32
CA GLU A 250 14.99 -50.99 -14.70
C GLU A 250 15.35 -50.19 -15.95
N CYS A 251 14.54 -50.28 -17.02
CA CYS A 251 14.74 -49.49 -18.23
C CYS A 251 14.80 -48.00 -17.95
N ILE A 252 13.87 -47.49 -17.14
CA ILE A 252 13.82 -46.07 -16.76
C ILE A 252 15.07 -45.70 -15.95
N ALA A 253 15.51 -46.55 -15.01
CA ALA A 253 16.72 -46.33 -14.23
C ALA A 253 18.01 -46.33 -15.08
N GLU A 254 18.05 -47.15 -16.13
CA GLU A 254 19.15 -47.20 -17.12
C GLU A 254 19.11 -46.02 -18.11
N GLY A 255 18.08 -45.16 -18.08
CA GLY A 255 17.88 -44.06 -19.02
C GLY A 255 17.22 -44.47 -20.35
N ARG A 256 16.83 -45.74 -20.50
CA ARG A 256 16.04 -46.26 -21.64
C ARG A 256 14.54 -46.00 -21.41
N VAL A 257 14.18 -44.72 -21.25
CA VAL A 257 12.83 -44.32 -20.83
C VAL A 257 11.75 -44.78 -21.83
N GLN A 258 12.01 -44.71 -23.13
CA GLN A 258 11.02 -45.11 -24.15
C GLN A 258 10.70 -46.61 -24.08
N ASP A 259 11.69 -47.46 -23.86
CA ASP A 259 11.49 -48.91 -23.71
C ASP A 259 10.67 -49.19 -22.44
N GLY A 260 10.96 -48.46 -21.35
CA GLY A 260 10.17 -48.50 -20.11
C GLY A 260 8.71 -48.07 -20.30
N ILE A 261 8.46 -47.00 -21.07
CA ILE A 261 7.11 -46.54 -21.40
C ILE A 261 6.34 -47.62 -22.15
N ASN A 262 6.94 -48.25 -23.17
CA ASN A 262 6.28 -49.28 -23.96
C ASN A 262 5.87 -50.48 -23.09
N LEU A 263 6.74 -50.89 -22.14
CA LEU A 263 6.44 -51.93 -21.16
C LEU A 263 5.27 -51.54 -20.24
N LEU A 264 5.26 -50.31 -19.73
CA LEU A 264 4.19 -49.83 -18.87
C LEU A 264 2.86 -49.68 -19.61
N GLU A 265 2.87 -49.21 -20.86
CA GLU A 265 1.66 -49.14 -21.70
C GLU A 265 1.10 -50.54 -21.99
N ARG A 266 1.97 -51.51 -22.29
CA ARG A 266 1.55 -52.89 -22.48
C ARG A 266 0.94 -53.45 -21.19
N ALA A 267 1.61 -53.28 -20.06
CA ALA A 267 1.10 -53.71 -18.75
C ALA A 267 -0.24 -53.05 -18.40
N ALA A 268 -0.40 -51.74 -18.67
CA ALA A 268 -1.65 -51.01 -18.50
C ALA A 268 -2.77 -51.55 -19.39
N SER A 269 -2.48 -51.85 -20.67
CA SER A 269 -3.45 -52.44 -21.61
C SER A 269 -3.95 -53.81 -21.18
N MET A 270 -3.14 -54.54 -20.41
CA MET A 270 -3.46 -55.84 -19.83
C MET A 270 -4.15 -55.72 -18.45
N GLY A 271 -4.35 -54.51 -17.92
CA GLY A 271 -4.98 -54.26 -16.63
C GLY A 271 -4.11 -54.65 -15.43
N VAL A 272 -2.79 -54.69 -15.61
CA VAL A 272 -1.83 -55.11 -14.57
C VAL A 272 -1.50 -53.92 -13.66
N GLY A 273 -1.14 -54.19 -12.40
CA GLY A 273 -0.60 -53.21 -11.45
C GLY A 273 -1.51 -52.02 -11.05
N GLY A 274 -2.76 -51.99 -11.52
CA GLY A 274 -3.78 -51.05 -11.09
C GLY A 274 -3.36 -49.59 -11.26
N ALA A 275 -3.69 -48.75 -10.28
CA ALA A 275 -3.43 -47.32 -10.35
C ALA A 275 -1.92 -47.00 -10.43
N GLU A 276 -1.05 -47.75 -9.73
CA GLU A 276 0.38 -47.43 -9.64
C GLU A 276 1.10 -47.46 -11.00
N ILE A 277 0.62 -48.27 -11.95
CA ILE A 277 1.13 -48.25 -13.32
C ILE A 277 0.88 -46.88 -13.96
N HIS A 278 -0.34 -46.36 -13.89
CA HIS A 278 -0.65 -45.05 -14.47
C HIS A 278 0.21 -43.93 -13.88
N LEU A 279 0.52 -43.99 -12.57
CA LEU A 279 1.46 -43.03 -11.98
C LEU A 279 2.87 -43.15 -12.57
N SER A 280 3.37 -44.38 -12.69
CA SER A 280 4.71 -44.66 -13.21
C SER A 280 4.82 -44.28 -14.69
N THR A 281 3.80 -44.58 -15.50
CA THR A 281 3.73 -44.21 -16.92
C THR A 281 3.67 -42.69 -17.08
N ALA A 282 2.88 -41.99 -16.25
CA ALA A 282 2.78 -40.54 -16.28
C ALA A 282 4.14 -39.87 -15.96
N GLN A 283 4.86 -40.38 -14.96
CA GLN A 283 6.20 -39.88 -14.60
C GLN A 283 7.22 -40.15 -15.71
N ALA A 284 7.15 -41.32 -16.36
CA ALA A 284 8.01 -41.64 -17.49
C ALA A 284 7.75 -40.69 -18.67
N TYR A 285 6.48 -40.44 -19.03
CA TYR A 285 6.10 -39.48 -20.06
C TYR A 285 6.49 -38.04 -19.72
N GLU A 286 6.37 -37.63 -18.46
CA GLU A 286 6.84 -36.33 -17.97
C GLU A 286 8.35 -36.16 -18.17
N SER A 287 9.15 -37.21 -17.94
CA SER A 287 10.60 -37.15 -18.09
C SER A 287 11.06 -36.94 -19.54
N ILE A 288 10.27 -37.38 -20.53
CA ILE A 288 10.51 -37.15 -21.96
C ILE A 288 9.76 -35.93 -22.52
N GLN A 289 9.12 -35.13 -21.65
CA GLN A 289 8.35 -33.93 -21.99
C GLN A 289 7.11 -34.17 -22.87
N GLU A 290 6.60 -35.40 -22.92
CA GLU A 290 5.34 -35.76 -23.60
C GLU A 290 4.15 -35.49 -22.66
N LEU A 291 3.88 -34.21 -22.41
CA LEU A 291 2.95 -33.76 -21.37
C LEU A 291 1.50 -34.17 -21.62
N GLU A 292 1.06 -34.25 -22.88
CA GLU A 292 -0.31 -34.66 -23.22
C GLU A 292 -0.60 -36.10 -22.78
N ARG A 293 0.32 -37.03 -23.07
CA ARG A 293 0.23 -38.42 -22.65
C ARG A 293 0.39 -38.57 -21.14
N ALA A 294 1.30 -37.80 -20.54
CA ALA A 294 1.44 -37.74 -19.09
C ALA A 294 0.13 -37.30 -18.41
N SER A 295 -0.57 -36.30 -18.97
CA SER A 295 -1.86 -35.83 -18.45
C SER A 295 -2.89 -36.95 -18.41
N ALA A 296 -3.05 -37.68 -19.52
CA ALA A 296 -4.01 -38.76 -19.62
C ALA A 296 -3.81 -39.79 -18.49
N HIS A 297 -2.57 -40.22 -18.27
CA HIS A 297 -2.24 -41.17 -17.20
C HIS A 297 -2.37 -40.58 -15.79
N TYR A 298 -2.01 -39.32 -15.57
CA TYR A 298 -2.26 -38.67 -14.28
C TYR A 298 -3.75 -38.56 -13.95
N LYS A 299 -4.62 -38.35 -14.95
CA LYS A 299 -6.07 -38.34 -14.78
C LYS A 299 -6.60 -39.73 -14.43
N PHE A 300 -6.17 -40.79 -15.13
CA PHE A 300 -6.53 -42.16 -14.77
C PHE A 300 -6.10 -42.52 -13.34
N TYR A 301 -4.86 -42.19 -12.95
CA TYR A 301 -4.40 -42.38 -11.57
C TYR A 301 -5.29 -41.65 -10.55
N ALA A 302 -5.62 -40.39 -10.83
CA ALA A 302 -6.47 -39.61 -9.92
C ALA A 302 -7.87 -40.20 -9.80
N GLU A 303 -8.47 -40.68 -10.89
CA GLU A 303 -9.78 -41.35 -10.89
C GLU A 303 -9.77 -42.65 -10.09
N ASP A 304 -8.75 -43.49 -10.28
CA ASP A 304 -8.59 -44.71 -9.50
C ASP A 304 -8.42 -44.42 -8.01
N MET A 305 -7.64 -43.39 -7.65
CA MET A 305 -7.46 -42.98 -6.26
C MET A 305 -8.76 -42.45 -5.64
N ILE A 306 -9.59 -41.73 -6.41
CA ILE A 306 -10.92 -41.30 -5.98
C ILE A 306 -11.82 -42.53 -5.74
N ALA A 307 -11.81 -43.51 -6.64
CA ALA A 307 -12.60 -44.73 -6.52
C ALA A 307 -12.18 -45.57 -5.30
N LEU A 308 -10.89 -45.59 -4.97
CA LEU A 308 -10.33 -46.23 -3.77
C LEU A 308 -10.56 -45.44 -2.48
N GLY A 309 -11.17 -44.24 -2.54
CA GLY A 309 -11.41 -43.37 -1.40
C GLY A 309 -10.17 -42.63 -0.88
N LYS A 310 -9.04 -42.70 -1.59
CA LYS A 310 -7.78 -42.01 -1.27
C LYS A 310 -7.75 -40.60 -1.85
N GLN A 311 -8.66 -39.73 -1.38
CA GLN A 311 -8.85 -38.40 -1.96
C GLN A 311 -7.60 -37.50 -1.86
N GLY A 312 -6.81 -37.61 -0.80
CA GLY A 312 -5.58 -36.82 -0.63
C GLY A 312 -4.50 -37.11 -1.66
N GLU A 313 -4.36 -38.37 -2.11
CA GLU A 313 -3.44 -38.73 -3.19
C GLU A 313 -3.93 -38.20 -4.54
N ALA A 314 -5.23 -38.34 -4.81
CA ALA A 314 -5.84 -37.79 -6.02
C ALA A 314 -5.68 -36.26 -6.11
N LEU A 315 -5.92 -35.53 -5.02
CA LEU A 315 -5.70 -34.08 -4.94
C LEU A 315 -4.25 -33.70 -5.18
N LYS A 316 -3.29 -34.44 -4.60
CA LYS A 316 -1.86 -34.21 -4.82
C LYS A 316 -1.50 -34.37 -6.29
N THR A 317 -2.00 -35.41 -6.95
CA THR A 317 -1.75 -35.67 -8.37
C THR A 317 -2.39 -34.60 -9.25
N LEU A 318 -3.66 -34.25 -9.01
CA LEU A 318 -4.35 -33.21 -9.77
C LEU A 318 -3.69 -31.83 -9.59
N LYS A 319 -3.23 -31.49 -8.38
CA LYS A 319 -2.45 -30.26 -8.13
C LYS A 319 -1.15 -30.24 -8.94
N LYS A 320 -0.43 -31.36 -8.97
CA LYS A 320 0.78 -31.51 -9.79
C LYS A 320 0.45 -31.34 -11.28
N LEU A 321 -0.62 -31.99 -11.75
CA LEU A 321 -1.03 -31.93 -13.14
C LEU A 321 -1.41 -30.51 -13.59
N VAL A 322 -2.20 -29.79 -12.81
CA VAL A 322 -2.57 -28.40 -13.12
C VAL A 322 -1.36 -27.46 -13.10
N ALA A 323 -0.37 -27.73 -12.24
CA ALA A 323 0.89 -26.98 -12.23
C ALA A 323 1.77 -27.28 -13.47
N LEU A 324 1.75 -28.52 -13.96
CA LEU A 324 2.47 -28.91 -15.18
C LEU A 324 1.77 -28.40 -16.44
N ILE A 325 0.45 -28.49 -16.49
CA ILE A 325 -0.39 -28.17 -17.66
C ILE A 325 -1.56 -27.29 -17.18
N PRO A 326 -1.36 -25.97 -17.05
CA PRO A 326 -2.42 -25.06 -16.62
C PRO A 326 -3.61 -24.98 -17.58
N THR A 327 -3.42 -25.42 -18.82
CA THR A 327 -4.45 -25.47 -19.88
C THR A 327 -5.35 -26.71 -19.78
N ASP A 328 -5.04 -27.69 -18.92
CA ASP A 328 -5.92 -28.83 -18.70
C ASP A 328 -7.10 -28.44 -17.79
N LEU A 329 -8.16 -27.94 -18.42
CA LEU A 329 -9.36 -27.45 -17.73
C LEU A 329 -10.12 -28.57 -17.02
N GLU A 330 -10.05 -29.79 -17.55
CA GLU A 330 -10.72 -30.95 -16.96
C GLU A 330 -10.05 -31.35 -15.64
N ALA A 331 -8.71 -31.43 -15.63
CA ALA A 331 -7.94 -31.67 -14.40
C ALA A 331 -8.19 -30.58 -13.36
N ARG A 332 -8.26 -29.32 -13.80
CA ARG A 332 -8.53 -28.17 -12.94
C ARG A 332 -9.93 -28.20 -12.33
N GLU A 333 -10.94 -28.55 -13.12
CA GLU A 333 -12.31 -28.72 -12.64
C GLU A 333 -12.42 -29.85 -11.61
N LYS A 334 -11.81 -31.02 -11.89
CA LYS A 334 -11.75 -32.14 -10.95
C LYS A 334 -11.04 -31.75 -9.66
N LEU A 335 -9.95 -30.97 -9.74
CA LEU A 335 -9.22 -30.47 -8.57
C LEU A 335 -10.13 -29.60 -7.69
N VAL A 336 -10.86 -28.65 -8.28
CA VAL A 336 -11.77 -27.76 -7.55
C VAL A 336 -12.88 -28.57 -6.87
N PHE A 337 -13.58 -29.44 -7.61
CA PHE A 337 -14.71 -30.21 -7.07
C PHE A 337 -14.29 -31.22 -6.00
N LEU A 338 -13.16 -31.91 -6.21
CA LEU A 338 -12.64 -32.83 -5.20
C LEU A 338 -12.19 -32.08 -3.94
N SER A 339 -11.60 -30.89 -4.09
CA SER A 339 -11.17 -30.08 -2.93
C SER A 339 -12.35 -29.56 -2.10
N LEU A 340 -13.48 -29.23 -2.75
CA LEU A 340 -14.72 -28.82 -2.07
C LEU A 340 -15.36 -29.99 -1.27
N SER A 341 -15.37 -31.19 -1.84
CA SER A 341 -15.99 -32.38 -1.21
C SER A 341 -15.13 -33.02 -0.12
N SER A 342 -13.80 -32.95 -0.23
CA SER A 342 -12.84 -33.58 0.69
C SER A 342 -12.42 -32.71 1.89
N GLY A 343 -12.80 -31.43 1.92
CA GLY A 343 -12.84 -30.51 3.08
C GLY A 343 -11.60 -30.41 3.98
N GLU A 344 -11.26 -31.46 4.73
CA GLU A 344 -10.09 -31.55 5.60
C GLU A 344 -8.79 -31.86 4.84
N GLU A 345 -8.87 -32.69 3.79
CA GLU A 345 -7.68 -33.08 3.02
C GLU A 345 -7.20 -31.96 2.09
N GLY A 346 -8.11 -31.26 1.43
CA GLY A 346 -7.79 -30.06 0.64
C GLY A 346 -7.10 -28.97 1.47
N LYS A 347 -7.54 -28.76 2.72
CA LYS A 347 -6.91 -27.79 3.64
C LYS A 347 -5.47 -28.18 4.04
N LYS A 348 -5.18 -29.48 4.18
CA LYS A 348 -3.82 -29.96 4.48
C LYS A 348 -2.83 -29.69 3.34
N LEU A 349 -3.33 -29.59 2.10
CA LEU A 349 -2.55 -29.38 0.89
C LEU A 349 -2.37 -27.90 0.51
N ASP A 350 -2.80 -26.96 1.37
CA ASP A 350 -2.78 -25.51 1.12
C ASP A 350 -3.41 -25.16 -0.24
N LEU A 351 -4.55 -25.80 -0.52
CA LEU A 351 -5.36 -25.54 -1.72
C LEU A 351 -6.47 -24.56 -1.35
N ASP A 352 -6.57 -23.46 -2.11
CA ASP A 352 -7.72 -22.55 -2.08
C ASP A 352 -8.66 -22.89 -3.25
N PRO A 353 -9.75 -23.65 -3.02
CA PRO A 353 -10.68 -24.04 -4.07
C PRO A 353 -11.39 -22.84 -4.70
N ILE A 354 -11.56 -21.75 -3.94
CA ILE A 354 -12.27 -20.56 -4.37
C ILE A 354 -11.39 -19.77 -5.35
N ALA A 355 -10.11 -19.59 -5.04
CA ALA A 355 -9.18 -18.93 -5.94
C ALA A 355 -9.06 -19.69 -7.27
N GLU A 356 -8.86 -21.01 -7.19
CA GLU A 356 -8.70 -21.85 -8.37
C GLU A 356 -9.98 -21.93 -9.20
N GLY A 357 -11.13 -22.04 -8.52
CA GLY A 357 -12.44 -22.00 -9.15
C GLY A 357 -12.74 -20.67 -9.84
N ARG A 358 -12.35 -19.52 -9.28
CA ARG A 358 -12.51 -18.21 -9.92
C ARG A 358 -11.75 -18.12 -11.23
N THR A 359 -10.50 -18.57 -11.28
CA THR A 359 -9.75 -18.58 -12.53
C THR A 359 -10.37 -19.53 -13.55
N LEU A 360 -10.87 -20.70 -13.12
CA LEU A 360 -11.59 -21.61 -14.00
C LEU A 360 -12.87 -20.98 -14.58
N ILE A 361 -13.62 -20.24 -13.78
CA ILE A 361 -14.81 -19.50 -14.21
C ILE A 361 -14.45 -18.45 -15.26
N GLU A 362 -13.39 -17.67 -15.04
CA GLU A 362 -12.91 -16.68 -16.00
C GLU A 362 -12.59 -17.32 -17.35
N ILE A 363 -11.84 -18.44 -17.35
CA ILE A 363 -11.50 -19.18 -18.57
C ILE A 363 -12.76 -19.68 -19.28
N TYR A 364 -13.70 -20.32 -18.58
CA TYR A 364 -14.94 -20.80 -19.22
C TYR A 364 -15.81 -19.66 -19.76
N VAL A 365 -15.84 -18.51 -19.10
CA VAL A 365 -16.57 -17.32 -19.58
C VAL A 365 -15.93 -16.70 -20.83
N GLU A 366 -14.61 -16.78 -20.97
CA GLU A 366 -13.87 -16.36 -22.17
C GLU A 366 -14.10 -17.32 -23.34
N MET A 367 -14.19 -18.63 -23.06
CA MET A 367 -14.48 -19.67 -24.04
C MET A 367 -15.97 -19.79 -24.42
N GLU A 368 -16.85 -18.97 -23.84
CA GLU A 368 -18.32 -19.02 -24.01
C GLU A 368 -18.98 -20.34 -23.52
N GLU A 369 -18.28 -21.09 -22.67
CA GLU A 369 -18.74 -22.34 -22.04
C GLU A 369 -19.58 -22.04 -20.78
N PHE A 370 -20.73 -21.38 -20.96
CA PHE A 370 -21.52 -20.84 -19.86
C PHE A 370 -22.08 -21.89 -18.90
N GLU A 371 -22.42 -23.09 -19.37
CA GLU A 371 -22.96 -24.16 -18.51
C GLU A 371 -21.91 -24.74 -17.56
N ARG A 372 -20.67 -24.95 -18.04
CA ARG A 372 -19.56 -25.38 -17.18
C ARG A 372 -19.18 -24.29 -16.18
N ALA A 373 -19.09 -23.04 -16.64
CA ALA A 373 -18.86 -21.90 -15.75
C ALA A 373 -19.92 -21.80 -14.64
N ARG A 374 -21.19 -22.00 -14.99
CA ARG A 374 -22.32 -22.00 -14.06
C ARG A 374 -22.18 -23.11 -13.02
N SER A 375 -21.93 -24.35 -13.46
CA SER A 375 -21.72 -25.49 -12.56
C SER A 375 -20.62 -25.22 -11.53
N VAL A 376 -19.48 -24.64 -11.97
CA VAL A 376 -18.39 -24.28 -11.07
C VAL A 376 -18.82 -23.24 -10.05
N VAL A 377 -19.51 -22.17 -10.47
CA VAL A 377 -19.99 -21.13 -9.54
C VAL A 377 -21.02 -21.67 -8.55
N GLU A 378 -21.98 -22.48 -8.99
CA GLU A 378 -23.02 -23.05 -8.14
C GLU A 378 -22.40 -23.93 -7.04
N ASN A 379 -21.46 -24.81 -7.39
CA ASN A 379 -20.73 -25.63 -6.43
C ASN A 379 -19.90 -24.81 -5.42
N LEU A 380 -19.26 -23.72 -5.87
CA LEU A 380 -18.52 -22.83 -4.97
C LEU A 380 -19.44 -22.06 -4.01
N LEU A 381 -20.64 -21.68 -4.47
CA LEU A 381 -21.65 -21.01 -3.65
C LEU A 381 -22.28 -21.94 -2.61
N GLU A 382 -22.27 -23.26 -2.79
CA GLU A 382 -22.71 -24.19 -1.73
C GLU A 382 -21.82 -24.09 -0.49
N VAL A 383 -20.51 -23.96 -0.69
CA VAL A 383 -19.53 -23.82 0.40
C VAL A 383 -19.47 -22.38 0.94
N SER A 384 -19.63 -21.38 0.06
CA SER A 384 -19.60 -19.95 0.43
C SER A 384 -20.83 -19.18 -0.10
N PRO A 385 -22.03 -19.35 0.51
CA PRO A 385 -23.28 -18.78 -0.01
C PRO A 385 -23.32 -17.25 -0.07
N GLY A 386 -22.46 -16.56 0.70
CA GLY A 386 -22.43 -15.11 0.81
C GLY A 386 -21.33 -14.42 -0.01
N ASP A 387 -20.59 -15.14 -0.86
CA ASP A 387 -19.51 -14.52 -1.64
C ASP A 387 -20.08 -13.64 -2.78
N LEU A 388 -19.97 -12.32 -2.58
CA LEU A 388 -20.43 -11.31 -3.54
C LEU A 388 -19.77 -11.45 -4.92
N GLU A 389 -18.51 -11.88 -5.00
CA GLU A 389 -17.80 -11.99 -6.28
C GLU A 389 -18.30 -13.20 -7.08
N LEU A 390 -18.57 -14.33 -6.42
CA LEU A 390 -19.15 -15.50 -7.06
C LEU A 390 -20.58 -15.22 -7.56
N ILE A 391 -21.40 -14.52 -6.76
CA ILE A 391 -22.75 -14.13 -7.18
C ILE A 391 -22.68 -13.15 -8.38
N LYS A 392 -21.73 -12.20 -8.40
CA LYS A 392 -21.49 -11.32 -9.56
C LYS A 392 -21.02 -12.08 -10.81
N ALA A 393 -20.18 -13.11 -10.63
CA ALA A 393 -19.76 -13.98 -11.72
C ALA A 393 -20.97 -14.71 -12.31
N LEU A 394 -21.86 -15.25 -11.46
CA LEU A 394 -23.12 -15.88 -11.88
C LEU A 394 -24.03 -14.92 -12.65
N VAL A 395 -24.16 -13.66 -12.19
CA VAL A 395 -24.88 -12.61 -12.92
C VAL A 395 -24.27 -12.37 -14.30
N THR A 396 -22.93 -12.30 -14.40
CA THR A 396 -22.23 -12.09 -15.66
C THR A 396 -22.48 -13.26 -16.63
N ILE A 397 -22.43 -14.49 -16.13
CA ILE A 397 -22.70 -15.72 -16.91
C ILE A 397 -24.14 -15.71 -17.44
N HIS A 398 -25.15 -15.53 -16.58
CA HIS A 398 -26.55 -15.50 -17.02
C HIS A 398 -26.88 -14.29 -17.91
N SER A 399 -26.23 -13.14 -17.68
CA SER A 399 -26.39 -11.96 -18.54
C SER A 399 -25.83 -12.20 -19.94
N LYS A 400 -24.68 -12.89 -20.06
CA LYS A 400 -24.13 -13.28 -21.37
C LYS A 400 -24.95 -14.39 -22.03
N ALA A 401 -25.50 -15.31 -21.25
CA ALA A 401 -26.41 -16.37 -21.72
C ALA A 401 -27.82 -15.87 -22.10
N GLY A 402 -28.16 -14.60 -21.81
CA GLY A 402 -29.45 -13.99 -22.15
C GLY A 402 -30.60 -14.30 -21.19
N ASP A 403 -30.35 -14.95 -20.05
CA ASP A 403 -31.37 -15.27 -19.05
C ASP A 403 -31.64 -14.07 -18.13
N THR A 404 -32.45 -13.14 -18.63
CA THR A 404 -32.83 -11.92 -17.91
C THR A 404 -33.61 -12.21 -16.63
N ARG A 405 -34.40 -13.29 -16.57
CA ARG A 405 -35.16 -13.66 -15.37
C ARG A 405 -34.22 -14.00 -14.23
N ARG A 406 -33.24 -14.88 -14.49
CA ARG A 406 -32.27 -15.29 -13.47
C ARG A 406 -31.36 -14.15 -13.02
N VAL A 407 -30.99 -13.24 -13.93
CA VAL A 407 -30.24 -12.02 -13.60
C VAL A 407 -30.99 -11.14 -12.59
N LEU A 408 -32.31 -10.98 -12.74
CA LEU A 408 -33.11 -10.21 -11.80
C LEU A 408 -33.14 -10.84 -10.40
N GLU A 409 -33.34 -12.16 -10.33
CA GLU A 409 -33.30 -12.92 -9.06
C GLU A 409 -31.93 -12.77 -8.38
N LEU A 410 -30.83 -12.85 -9.13
CA LEU A 410 -29.48 -12.70 -8.60
C LEU A 410 -29.16 -11.26 -8.14
N TYR A 411 -29.70 -10.24 -8.81
CA TYR A 411 -29.59 -8.86 -8.33
C TYR A 411 -30.32 -8.63 -7.01
N GLU A 412 -31.43 -9.32 -6.76
CA GLU A 412 -32.10 -9.30 -5.46
C GLU A 412 -31.21 -9.92 -4.39
N VAL A 413 -30.65 -11.11 -4.65
CA VAL A 413 -29.74 -11.78 -3.72
C VAL A 413 -28.53 -10.89 -3.38
N LEU A 414 -27.93 -10.23 -4.38
CA LEU A 414 -26.84 -9.26 -4.16
C LEU A 414 -27.28 -8.07 -3.31
N ALA A 415 -28.46 -7.51 -3.57
CA ALA A 415 -28.98 -6.39 -2.79
C ALA A 415 -29.24 -6.80 -1.34
N GLU A 416 -29.77 -7.99 -1.09
CA GLU A 416 -30.01 -8.51 0.26
C GLU A 416 -28.71 -8.76 1.03
N GLU A 417 -27.70 -9.34 0.39
CA GLU A 417 -26.40 -9.58 1.01
C GLU A 417 -25.68 -8.26 1.36
N LEU A 418 -25.77 -7.24 0.48
CA LEU A 418 -25.24 -5.90 0.76
C LEU A 418 -25.98 -5.19 1.90
N ILE A 419 -27.30 -5.40 2.01
CA ILE A 419 -28.09 -4.91 3.16
C ILE A 419 -27.60 -5.58 4.47
N ARG A 420 -27.37 -6.90 4.47
CA ARG A 420 -26.83 -7.62 5.65
C ARG A 420 -25.47 -7.06 6.06
N ARG A 421 -24.61 -6.74 5.10
CA ARG A 421 -23.29 -6.12 5.31
C ARG A 421 -23.33 -4.62 5.63
N LYS A 422 -24.53 -4.01 5.69
CA LYS A 422 -24.79 -2.58 5.96
C LYS A 422 -24.29 -1.62 4.87
N ASP A 423 -24.00 -2.11 3.66
CA ASP A 423 -23.74 -1.27 2.49
C ASP A 423 -25.04 -0.94 1.75
N LEU A 424 -25.77 0.04 2.29
CA LEU A 424 -27.06 0.47 1.76
C LEU A 424 -26.95 1.06 0.35
N MET A 425 -25.84 1.76 0.05
CA MET A 425 -25.63 2.37 -1.26
C MET A 425 -25.33 1.33 -2.34
N GLY A 426 -24.51 0.33 -2.00
CA GLY A 426 -24.30 -0.83 -2.85
C GLY A 426 -25.62 -1.54 -3.16
N ALA A 427 -26.45 -1.80 -2.15
CA ALA A 427 -27.75 -2.44 -2.33
C ALA A 427 -28.70 -1.62 -3.24
N ILE A 428 -28.79 -0.30 -3.02
CA ILE A 428 -29.60 0.60 -3.86
C ILE A 428 -29.16 0.51 -5.32
N LYS A 429 -27.85 0.46 -5.62
CA LYS A 429 -27.33 0.37 -6.99
C LYS A 429 -27.85 -0.88 -7.72
N TYR A 430 -27.89 -2.03 -7.07
CA TYR A 430 -28.39 -3.26 -7.68
C TYR A 430 -29.92 -3.27 -7.82
N LEU A 431 -30.65 -2.74 -6.84
CA LEU A 431 -32.10 -2.56 -6.96
C LEU A 431 -32.48 -1.56 -8.08
N GLN A 432 -31.66 -0.54 -8.34
CA GLN A 432 -31.84 0.36 -9.49
C GLN A 432 -31.59 -0.34 -10.82
N LYS A 433 -30.60 -1.25 -10.89
CA LYS A 433 -30.38 -2.08 -12.09
C LYS A 433 -31.59 -2.97 -12.39
N ILE A 434 -32.23 -3.53 -11.36
CA ILE A 434 -33.50 -4.25 -11.49
C ILE A 434 -34.56 -3.34 -12.11
N LEU A 435 -34.76 -2.13 -11.57
CA LEU A 435 -35.75 -1.17 -12.08
C LEU A 435 -35.47 -0.66 -13.49
N LEU A 436 -34.22 -0.73 -13.96
CA LEU A 436 -33.85 -0.38 -15.33
C LEU A 436 -34.37 -1.44 -16.33
N ILE A 437 -34.33 -2.71 -15.93
CA ILE A 437 -34.78 -3.86 -16.73
C ILE A 437 -36.30 -4.01 -16.61
N ASP A 438 -36.84 -3.96 -15.39
CA ASP A 438 -38.27 -4.05 -15.09
C ASP A 438 -38.76 -2.81 -14.34
N LYS A 439 -39.34 -1.88 -15.09
CA LYS A 439 -39.76 -0.55 -14.59
C LYS A 439 -41.03 -0.59 -13.74
N ASP A 440 -41.83 -1.66 -13.85
CA ASP A 440 -43.17 -1.72 -13.26
C ASP A 440 -43.20 -2.40 -11.87
N ARG A 441 -42.04 -2.87 -11.40
CA ARG A 441 -41.84 -3.47 -10.06
C ARG A 441 -41.92 -2.46 -8.92
N LYS A 442 -43.13 -2.31 -8.36
CA LYS A 442 -43.43 -1.40 -7.24
C LYS A 442 -42.73 -1.80 -5.93
N ASP A 443 -42.62 -3.10 -5.66
CA ASP A 443 -41.93 -3.68 -4.51
C ASP A 443 -40.47 -3.22 -4.41
N VAL A 444 -39.74 -3.26 -5.53
CA VAL A 444 -38.34 -2.83 -5.60
C VAL A 444 -38.21 -1.32 -5.45
N SER A 445 -39.09 -0.55 -6.09
CA SER A 445 -39.13 0.92 -5.99
C SER A 445 -39.37 1.40 -4.56
N GLU A 446 -40.31 0.76 -3.84
CA GLU A 446 -40.55 1.05 -2.43
C GLU A 446 -39.34 0.70 -1.55
N ARG A 447 -38.69 -0.44 -1.82
CA ARG A 447 -37.49 -0.88 -1.09
C ARG A 447 -36.31 0.09 -1.30
N VAL A 448 -36.11 0.58 -2.52
CA VAL A 448 -35.13 1.66 -2.81
C VAL A 448 -35.45 2.92 -2.01
N ARG A 449 -36.71 3.38 -2.00
CA ARG A 449 -37.13 4.57 -1.24
C ARG A 449 -36.86 4.39 0.27
N GLN A 450 -37.17 3.23 0.83
CA GLN A 450 -36.92 2.93 2.24
C GLN A 450 -35.42 2.97 2.57
N LEU A 451 -34.57 2.35 1.75
CA LEU A 451 -33.12 2.35 1.94
C LEU A 451 -32.53 3.76 1.85
N TYR A 452 -32.98 4.59 0.90
CA TYR A 452 -32.57 6.00 0.82
C TYR A 452 -32.93 6.78 2.09
N GLN A 453 -34.14 6.61 2.62
CA GLN A 453 -34.55 7.27 3.87
C GLN A 453 -33.70 6.82 5.08
N GLN A 454 -33.35 5.53 5.15
CA GLN A 454 -32.47 5.02 6.20
C GLN A 454 -31.06 5.60 6.09
N GLU A 455 -30.51 5.69 4.88
CA GLU A 455 -29.18 6.23 4.62
C GLU A 455 -29.11 7.74 4.90
N GLU A 456 -30.14 8.51 4.54
CA GLU A 456 -30.25 9.94 4.82
C GLU A 456 -30.29 10.22 6.33
N ARG A 457 -31.06 9.42 7.09
CA ARG A 457 -31.09 9.49 8.56
C ARG A 457 -29.75 9.13 9.19
N ALA A 458 -29.03 8.16 8.63
CA ALA A 458 -27.70 7.79 9.11
C ALA A 458 -26.67 8.89 8.83
N ARG A 459 -26.71 9.52 7.64
CA ARG A 459 -25.83 10.63 7.27
C ARG A 459 -26.11 11.90 8.07
N SER A 460 -27.37 12.23 8.32
CA SER A 460 -27.74 13.42 9.10
C SER A 460 -27.28 13.32 10.55
N ARG A 461 -27.40 12.16 11.19
CA ARG A 461 -26.86 11.89 12.54
C ARG A 461 -25.34 12.05 12.59
N LYS A 462 -24.62 11.50 11.61
CA LYS A 462 -23.15 11.65 11.52
C LYS A 462 -22.75 13.12 11.36
N ARG A 463 -23.40 13.88 10.47
CA ARG A 463 -23.16 15.32 10.29
C ARG A 463 -23.43 16.14 11.56
N GLY A 464 -24.51 15.82 12.28
CA GLY A 464 -24.83 16.45 13.56
C GLY A 464 -23.75 16.22 14.62
N ILE A 465 -23.26 14.98 14.75
CA ILE A 465 -22.18 14.64 15.70
C ILE A 465 -20.86 15.33 15.30
N THR A 466 -20.50 15.33 14.01
CA THR A 466 -19.26 16.00 13.56
C THR A 466 -19.32 17.51 13.76
N ALA A 467 -20.48 18.14 13.55
CA ALA A 467 -20.67 19.55 13.83
C ALA A 467 -20.56 19.85 15.34
N LEU A 468 -21.12 19.00 16.20
CA LEU A 468 -20.98 19.11 17.66
C LEU A 468 -19.51 19.02 18.10
N ILE A 469 -18.75 18.05 17.58
CA ILE A 469 -17.32 17.90 17.87
C ILE A 469 -16.54 19.14 17.42
N ALA A 470 -16.83 19.67 16.23
CA ALA A 470 -16.19 20.88 15.73
C ALA A 470 -16.48 22.10 16.64
N VAL A 471 -17.71 22.25 17.12
CA VAL A 471 -18.08 23.32 18.06
C VAL A 471 -17.35 23.16 19.40
N VAL A 472 -17.27 21.95 19.94
CA VAL A 472 -16.53 21.67 21.19
C VAL A 472 -15.04 21.97 21.02
N LEU A 473 -14.42 21.58 19.91
CA LEU A 473 -13.02 21.91 19.62
C LEU A 473 -12.80 23.41 19.49
N LEU A 474 -13.72 24.14 18.85
CA LEU A 474 -13.65 25.58 18.69
C LEU A 474 -13.79 26.31 20.03
N LEU A 475 -14.72 25.88 20.88
CA LEU A 475 -14.87 26.38 22.25
C LEU A 475 -13.64 26.05 23.11
N GLY A 476 -13.06 24.86 22.96
CA GLY A 476 -11.82 24.48 23.62
C GLY A 476 -10.64 25.37 23.21
N ALA A 477 -10.50 25.65 21.90
CA ALA A 477 -9.47 26.54 21.37
C ALA A 477 -9.64 27.99 21.86
N LEU A 478 -10.87 28.51 21.87
CA LEU A 478 -11.19 29.83 22.44
C LEU A 478 -10.90 29.89 23.94
N GLY A 479 -11.22 28.82 24.68
CA GLY A 479 -10.88 28.69 26.09
C GLY A 479 -9.36 28.72 26.32
N ALA A 480 -8.59 27.93 25.56
CA ALA A 480 -7.13 27.93 25.63
C ALA A 480 -6.53 29.31 25.31
N LEU A 481 -7.02 29.98 24.26
CA LEU A 481 -6.60 31.33 23.90
C LEU A 481 -6.89 32.34 25.02
N TYR A 482 -8.05 32.25 25.67
CA TYR A 482 -8.38 33.08 26.82
C TYR A 482 -7.49 32.79 28.04
N THR A 483 -7.20 31.51 28.32
CA THR A 483 -6.27 31.17 29.42
C THR A 483 -4.86 31.71 29.18
N TRP A 484 -4.39 31.68 27.93
CA TRP A 484 -3.10 32.27 27.55
C TRP A 484 -3.12 33.80 27.70
N TYR A 485 -4.20 34.45 27.25
CA TYR A 485 -4.41 35.88 27.45
C TYR A 485 -4.39 36.28 28.94
N GLU A 486 -5.11 35.55 29.79
CA GLU A 486 -5.19 35.79 31.23
C GLU A 486 -3.84 35.52 31.94
N MET A 487 -3.09 34.50 31.51
CA MET A 487 -1.76 34.23 32.03
C MET A 487 -0.78 35.37 31.71
N ASN A 488 -0.83 35.91 30.50
CA ASN A 488 -0.02 37.06 30.11
C ASN A 488 -0.43 38.34 30.86
N ALA A 489 -1.72 38.55 31.10
CA ALA A 489 -2.21 39.67 31.91
C ALA A 489 -1.71 39.57 33.36
N ARG A 490 -1.76 38.38 33.98
CA ARG A 490 -1.24 38.18 35.34
C ARG A 490 0.27 38.40 35.44
N ALA A 491 1.03 37.91 34.47
CA ALA A 491 2.47 38.15 34.41
C ALA A 491 2.80 39.63 34.26
N ALA A 492 2.09 40.36 33.39
CA ALA A 492 2.26 41.79 33.21
C ALA A 492 1.88 42.61 34.45
N TYR A 493 0.91 42.16 35.25
CA TYR A 493 0.56 42.81 36.52
C TYR A 493 1.61 42.56 37.61
N ALA A 494 2.17 41.34 37.68
CA ALA A 494 3.20 41.00 38.67
C ALA A 494 4.51 41.80 38.49
N ASP A 495 4.77 42.29 37.27
CA ASP A 495 5.94 43.11 36.92
C ASP A 495 5.74 44.61 37.23
N ILE A 496 4.52 45.05 37.59
CA ILE A 496 4.25 46.44 37.95
C ILE A 496 4.81 46.73 39.35
N ASP A 497 5.87 47.52 39.41
CA ASP A 497 6.41 48.05 40.68
C ASP A 497 6.16 49.57 40.82
N PRO A 498 5.19 49.99 41.66
CA PRO A 498 4.92 51.41 41.90
C PRO A 498 5.88 52.05 42.93
N ALA A 499 6.72 51.28 43.63
CA ALA A 499 7.55 51.79 44.73
C ALA A 499 8.50 52.92 44.30
N PRO A 500 9.20 52.87 43.15
CA PRO A 500 10.12 53.94 42.72
C PRO A 500 9.41 55.28 42.48
N TYR A 501 8.16 55.26 42.03
CA TYR A 501 7.35 56.45 41.77
C TYR A 501 6.81 57.05 43.07
N LEU A 502 6.38 56.19 44.01
CA LEU A 502 5.91 56.62 45.33
C LEU A 502 7.03 57.22 46.18
N GLU A 503 8.27 56.70 46.10
CA GLU A 503 9.43 57.29 46.78
C GLU A 503 9.75 58.72 46.31
N ARG A 504 9.56 58.98 45.01
CA ARG A 504 9.74 60.30 44.40
C ARG A 504 8.53 61.22 44.57
N LYS A 505 7.45 60.75 45.22
CA LYS A 505 6.15 61.42 45.33
C LYS A 505 5.48 61.73 43.98
N ASP A 506 5.82 60.95 42.95
CA ASP A 506 5.20 61.02 41.64
C ASP A 506 3.99 60.08 41.59
N PHE A 507 2.89 60.52 42.20
CA PHE A 507 1.64 59.75 42.26
C PHE A 507 0.98 59.59 40.88
N ALA A 508 1.21 60.54 39.96
CA ALA A 508 0.69 60.48 38.59
C ALA A 508 1.40 59.40 37.77
N GLY A 509 2.73 59.29 37.88
CA GLY A 509 3.50 58.22 37.26
C GLY A 509 3.11 56.82 37.78
N ALA A 510 2.88 56.70 39.10
CA ALA A 510 2.43 55.45 39.71
C ALA A 510 1.02 55.03 39.23
N ALA A 511 0.07 55.97 39.15
CA ALA A 511 -1.27 55.71 38.64
C ALA A 511 -1.24 55.31 37.15
N GLY A 512 -0.40 55.97 36.34
CA GLY A 512 -0.26 55.69 34.91
C GLY A 512 0.18 54.26 34.58
N LEU A 513 0.94 53.59 35.47
CA LEU A 513 1.31 52.17 35.28
C LEU A 513 0.06 51.26 35.31
N TYR A 514 -0.83 51.48 36.26
CA TYR A 514 -2.06 50.70 36.41
C TYR A 514 -3.11 51.06 35.35
N GLU A 515 -3.21 52.33 34.93
CA GLU A 515 -4.09 52.74 33.82
C GLU A 515 -3.67 52.12 32.48
N ASN A 516 -2.35 52.08 32.20
CA ASN A 516 -1.83 51.43 31.00
C ASN A 516 -2.12 49.93 30.98
N PHE A 517 -2.06 49.27 32.13
CA PHE A 517 -2.47 47.88 32.27
C PHE A 517 -3.94 47.67 31.91
N LEU A 518 -4.84 48.51 32.45
CA LEU A 518 -6.28 48.44 32.18
C LEU A 518 -6.63 48.65 30.70
N ASN A 519 -5.88 49.50 30.01
CA ASN A 519 -6.05 49.74 28.57
C ASN A 519 -5.53 48.57 27.71
N LYS A 520 -4.42 47.95 28.11
CA LYS A 520 -3.82 46.82 27.38
C LYS A 520 -4.57 45.50 27.60
N TYR A 521 -5.13 45.29 28.80
CA TYR A 521 -5.84 44.07 29.18
C TYR A 521 -7.28 44.33 29.67
N PRO A 522 -8.20 44.80 28.79
CA PRO A 522 -9.54 45.22 29.20
C PRO A 522 -10.46 44.08 29.67
N LEU A 523 -10.20 42.83 29.24
CA LEU A 523 -11.02 41.65 29.51
C LEU A 523 -10.40 40.70 30.56
N SER A 524 -9.32 41.12 31.24
CA SER A 524 -8.69 40.29 32.28
C SER A 524 -9.51 40.29 33.57
N LEU A 525 -9.46 39.18 34.30
CA LEU A 525 -10.05 39.08 35.64
C LEU A 525 -9.31 39.95 36.67
N MET A 526 -8.05 40.31 36.41
CA MET A 526 -7.24 41.21 37.25
C MET A 526 -7.71 42.67 37.24
N ARG A 527 -8.72 43.01 36.43
CA ARG A 527 -9.24 44.37 36.32
C ARG A 527 -9.74 44.94 37.65
N SER A 528 -10.38 44.12 38.49
CA SER A 528 -10.89 44.56 39.80
C SER A 528 -9.76 44.87 40.77
N THR A 529 -8.75 44.00 40.86
CA THR A 529 -7.60 44.19 41.75
C THR A 529 -6.77 45.40 41.33
N VAL A 530 -6.53 45.58 40.03
CA VAL A 530 -5.81 46.75 39.49
C VAL A 530 -6.53 48.06 39.79
N LYS A 531 -7.86 48.07 39.71
CA LYS A 531 -8.65 49.26 40.09
C LYS A 531 -8.53 49.57 41.58
N GLN A 532 -8.50 48.56 42.44
CA GLN A 532 -8.31 48.76 43.88
C GLN A 532 -6.92 49.34 44.20
N ASP A 533 -5.86 48.88 43.52
CA ASP A 533 -4.52 49.43 43.70
C ASP A 533 -4.41 50.89 43.20
N LEU A 534 -5.07 51.20 42.08
CA LEU A 534 -5.18 52.56 41.57
C LEU A 534 -5.87 53.48 42.59
N GLU A 535 -6.99 53.03 43.18
CA GLU A 535 -7.70 53.75 44.24
C GLU A 535 -6.78 54.01 45.44
N HIS A 536 -5.99 53.01 45.88
CA HIS A 536 -5.01 53.18 46.96
C HIS A 536 -3.91 54.21 46.64
N ILE A 537 -3.49 54.34 45.37
CA ILE A 537 -2.53 55.40 44.97
C ILE A 537 -3.17 56.78 45.07
N HIS A 538 -4.41 56.92 44.60
CA HIS A 538 -5.15 58.18 44.73
C HIS A 538 -5.40 58.57 46.19
N GLU A 539 -5.73 57.61 47.05
CA GLU A 539 -5.87 57.84 48.50
C GLU A 539 -4.57 58.39 49.12
N LYS A 540 -3.41 57.83 48.73
CA LYS A 540 -2.09 58.30 49.18
C LYS A 540 -1.78 59.72 48.68
N GLU A 541 -2.13 60.03 47.44
CA GLU A 541 -1.98 61.37 46.86
C GLU A 541 -2.83 62.40 47.61
N GLU A 542 -4.10 62.08 47.88
CA GLU A 542 -5.00 62.97 48.63
C GLU A 542 -4.56 63.16 50.09
N ALA A 543 -4.08 62.10 50.74
CA ALA A 543 -3.56 62.18 52.10
C ALA A 543 -2.33 63.10 52.18
N TRP A 544 -1.45 63.04 51.18
CA TRP A 544 -0.29 63.94 51.08
C TRP A 544 -0.71 65.40 50.87
N LYS A 545 -1.64 65.66 49.93
CA LYS A 545 -2.20 67.01 49.70
C LYS A 545 -2.85 67.58 50.96
N ARG A 546 -3.59 66.75 51.72
CA ARG A 546 -4.19 67.13 53.01
C ARG A 546 -3.14 67.53 54.05
N GLN A 547 -2.04 66.76 54.18
CA GLN A 547 -0.96 67.10 55.10
C GLN A 547 -0.26 68.41 54.74
N GLU A 548 -0.01 68.66 53.45
CA GLU A 548 0.66 69.88 53.01
C GLU A 548 -0.21 71.13 53.17
N ALA A 549 -1.51 71.01 52.86
CA ALA A 549 -2.49 72.06 53.12
C ALA A 549 -2.61 72.40 54.62
N ALA A 550 -2.64 71.37 55.49
CA ALA A 550 -2.68 71.56 56.94
C ALA A 550 -1.42 72.29 57.47
N ARG A 551 -0.22 71.96 56.94
CA ARG A 551 1.04 72.66 57.29
C ARG A 551 1.00 74.13 56.89
N LYS A 552 0.45 74.46 55.73
CA LYS A 552 0.32 75.85 55.25
C LYS A 552 -0.68 76.64 56.11
N ALA A 553 -1.86 76.07 56.38
CA ALA A 553 -2.88 76.70 57.22
C ALA A 553 -2.38 76.97 58.66
N ALA A 554 -1.58 76.06 59.24
CA ALA A 554 -0.98 76.26 60.57
C ALA A 554 -0.01 77.45 60.62
N ARG A 555 0.79 77.67 59.56
CA ARG A 555 1.69 78.83 59.46
C ARG A 555 0.92 80.14 59.34
N GLU A 556 -0.14 80.18 58.54
CA GLU A 556 -0.99 81.37 58.36
C GLU A 556 -1.74 81.73 59.66
N ALA A 557 -2.26 80.73 60.38
CA ALA A 557 -2.92 80.93 61.67
C ALA A 557 -1.98 81.49 62.75
N ALA A 558 -0.71 81.07 62.77
CA ALA A 558 0.30 81.59 63.69
C ALA A 558 0.63 83.08 63.41
N LEU A 559 0.74 83.46 62.13
CA LEU A 559 0.91 84.86 61.72
C LEU A 559 -0.30 85.73 62.11
N ALA A 560 -1.52 85.25 61.87
CA ALA A 560 -2.75 85.95 62.24
C ALA A 560 -2.85 86.24 63.75
N ARG A 561 -2.44 85.28 64.61
CA ARG A 561 -2.40 85.47 66.07
C ARG A 561 -1.43 86.58 66.48
N LYS A 562 -0.23 86.62 65.90
CA LYS A 562 0.75 87.70 66.16
C LYS A 562 0.21 89.06 65.72
N ARG A 563 -0.47 89.12 64.56
CA ARG A 563 -1.13 90.33 64.04
C ARG A 563 -2.19 90.89 64.98
N ALA A 564 -3.04 90.02 65.53
CA ALA A 564 -4.06 90.44 66.48
C ALA A 564 -3.45 91.00 67.78
N ALA A 565 -2.34 90.40 68.26
CA ALA A 565 -1.68 90.81 69.49
C ALA A 565 -1.06 92.22 69.41
N TYR A 566 -0.28 92.52 68.36
CA TYR A 566 0.34 93.85 68.25
C TYR A 566 -0.69 94.95 68.00
N LYS A 567 -1.77 94.67 67.24
CA LYS A 567 -2.86 95.64 67.00
C LYS A 567 -3.62 95.96 68.28
N LYS A 568 -3.86 94.96 69.14
CA LYS A 568 -4.49 95.14 70.45
C LYS A 568 -3.64 95.99 71.39
N LEU A 569 -2.32 95.77 71.42
CA LEU A 569 -1.40 96.58 72.22
C LEU A 569 -1.34 98.03 71.74
N PHE A 570 -1.39 98.25 70.42
CA PHE A 570 -1.45 99.61 69.88
C PHE A 570 -2.77 100.33 70.20
N LYS A 571 -3.90 99.63 70.12
CA LYS A 571 -5.20 100.20 70.54
C LYS A 571 -5.18 100.59 72.02
N ARG A 572 -4.55 99.77 72.88
CA ARG A 572 -4.34 100.11 74.29
C ARG A 572 -3.50 101.38 74.45
N TYR A 573 -2.50 101.59 73.60
CA TYR A 573 -1.76 102.85 73.54
C TYR A 573 -2.67 104.04 73.17
N GLU A 574 -3.52 103.92 72.15
CA GLU A 574 -4.45 105.01 71.76
C GLU A 574 -5.42 105.37 72.89
N GLU A 575 -5.91 104.37 73.62
CA GLU A 575 -6.78 104.55 74.79
C GLU A 575 -6.05 105.28 75.93
N LEU A 576 -4.82 104.85 76.25
CA LEU A 576 -3.98 105.50 77.27
C LEU A 576 -3.55 106.92 76.88
N GLY A 577 -3.31 107.15 75.58
CA GLY A 577 -2.94 108.46 75.03
C GLY A 577 -4.05 109.51 75.10
N ARG A 578 -5.33 109.09 75.10
CA ARG A 578 -6.48 110.00 75.26
C ARG A 578 -6.61 110.56 76.67
N ASP A 579 -6.36 109.73 77.69
CA ASP A 579 -6.50 110.16 79.08
C ASP A 579 -5.28 110.96 79.60
N ARG A 580 -4.13 110.92 78.90
CA ARG A 580 -2.87 111.63 79.25
C ARG A 580 -2.41 111.47 80.71
N ARG A 581 -2.94 110.47 81.42
CA ARG A 581 -2.64 110.20 82.84
C ARG A 581 -1.45 109.26 83.04
N ASP A 582 -1.22 108.32 82.09
CA ASP A 582 -0.14 107.33 82.17
C ASP A 582 0.68 107.26 80.86
N LEU A 583 1.64 108.15 80.73
CA LEU A 583 2.56 108.20 79.58
C LEU A 583 3.62 107.08 79.62
N VAL A 584 3.88 106.48 80.78
CA VAL A 584 4.89 105.41 80.92
C VAL A 584 4.30 104.07 80.44
N GLY A 585 3.06 103.77 80.81
CA GLY A 585 2.33 102.62 80.30
C GLY A 585 2.05 102.70 78.79
N ALA A 586 1.82 103.91 78.27
CA ALA A 586 1.68 104.16 76.84
C ALA A 586 2.98 103.86 76.05
N LEU A 587 4.15 104.19 76.61
CA LEU A 587 5.45 103.88 76.01
C LEU A 587 5.69 102.36 75.94
N ALA A 588 5.43 101.64 77.04
CA ALA A 588 5.62 100.19 77.10
C ALA A 588 4.72 99.43 76.10
N ALA A 589 3.47 99.88 75.92
CA ALA A 589 2.55 99.30 74.93
C ALA A 589 3.02 99.51 73.47
N LEU A 590 3.62 100.67 73.19
CA LEU A 590 4.23 100.95 71.90
C LEU A 590 5.51 100.14 71.64
N GLU A 591 6.36 99.96 72.65
CA GLU A 591 7.59 99.17 72.51
C GLU A 591 7.30 97.70 72.22
N GLU A 592 6.32 97.10 72.89
CA GLU A 592 5.98 95.70 72.64
C GLU A 592 5.18 95.47 71.35
N SER A 593 4.38 96.46 70.92
CA SER A 593 3.78 96.39 69.58
C SER A 593 4.84 96.49 68.47
N ALA A 594 5.88 97.31 68.63
CA ALA A 594 7.01 97.37 67.70
C ALA A 594 7.78 96.04 67.59
N ARG A 595 8.01 95.37 68.73
CA ARG A 595 8.71 94.09 68.77
C ARG A 595 7.93 92.99 68.04
N LEU A 596 6.64 92.86 68.32
CA LEU A 596 5.78 91.85 67.70
C LEU A 596 5.61 92.04 66.19
N VAL A 597 5.64 93.28 65.69
CA VAL A 597 5.67 93.56 64.24
C VAL A 597 6.96 93.03 63.61
N LYS A 598 8.11 93.24 64.26
CA LYS A 598 9.41 92.76 63.76
C LYS A 598 9.50 91.22 63.75
N GLU A 599 8.87 90.55 64.70
CA GLU A 599 8.78 89.07 64.77
C GLU A 599 7.76 88.45 63.78
N ALA A 600 6.83 89.26 63.23
CA ALA A 600 5.93 88.83 62.16
C ALA A 600 6.60 88.91 60.78
N GLY A 601 7.42 89.94 60.55
CA GLY A 601 8.44 89.98 59.49
C GLY A 601 7.94 90.01 58.04
N GLN A 602 6.63 90.11 57.79
CA GLN A 602 6.06 90.24 56.44
C GLN A 602 5.94 91.71 56.02
N PRO A 603 5.98 92.02 54.71
CA PRO A 603 5.87 93.40 54.20
C PRO A 603 4.63 94.14 54.71
N GLU A 604 3.51 93.44 54.81
CA GLU A 604 2.23 93.99 55.29
C GLU A 604 2.28 94.46 56.75
N ASP A 605 3.07 93.78 57.59
CA ASP A 605 3.18 94.10 59.01
C ASP A 605 4.01 95.38 59.24
N PHE A 606 5.05 95.58 58.43
CA PHE A 606 5.83 96.83 58.42
C PHE A 606 5.02 98.01 57.87
N ALA A 607 4.25 97.81 56.80
CA ALA A 607 3.36 98.82 56.24
C ALA A 607 2.28 99.25 57.25
N TRP A 608 1.74 98.32 58.04
CA TRP A 608 0.83 98.66 59.12
C TRP A 608 1.53 99.55 60.18
N ALA A 609 2.71 99.17 60.66
CA ALA A 609 3.42 99.97 61.68
C ALA A 609 3.77 101.40 61.22
N GLU A 610 4.04 101.58 59.92
CA GLU A 610 4.28 102.91 59.33
C GLU A 610 2.98 103.73 59.23
N SER A 611 1.89 103.13 58.74
CA SER A 611 0.61 103.84 58.55
C SER A 611 -0.02 104.35 59.85
N VAL A 612 0.15 103.65 60.97
CA VAL A 612 -0.37 104.09 62.27
C VAL A 612 0.64 104.95 63.05
N GLY A 613 1.78 105.31 62.45
CA GLY A 613 2.78 106.17 63.08
C GLY A 613 3.41 105.57 64.33
N LEU A 614 3.57 104.24 64.37
CA LEU A 614 4.05 103.53 65.56
C LEU A 614 5.48 103.95 65.95
N ASN A 615 6.35 104.10 64.94
CA ASN A 615 7.73 104.53 65.13
C ASN A 615 7.87 106.04 65.44
N SER A 616 6.98 106.88 64.89
CA SER A 616 6.94 108.31 65.23
C SER A 616 6.39 108.54 66.64
N GLY A 617 5.31 107.84 67.01
CA GLY A 617 4.75 107.87 68.36
C GLY A 617 5.75 107.47 69.44
N LEU A 618 6.54 106.41 69.21
CA LEU A 618 7.66 106.03 70.09
C LEU A 618 8.71 107.14 70.24
N ARG A 619 9.04 107.83 69.14
CA ARG A 619 10.05 108.89 69.12
C ARG A 619 9.56 110.13 69.87
N ASP A 620 8.33 110.55 69.60
CA ASP A 620 7.74 111.77 70.15
C ASP A 620 7.48 111.65 71.65
N LEU A 621 6.96 110.50 72.10
CA LEU A 621 6.71 110.24 73.53
C LEU A 621 8.02 110.18 74.32
N ARG A 622 9.07 109.53 73.79
CA ARG A 622 10.42 109.52 74.39
C ARG A 622 11.01 110.93 74.47
N ALA A 623 10.89 111.71 73.39
CA ALA A 623 11.39 113.09 73.36
C ALA A 623 10.67 113.99 74.37
N TYR A 624 9.35 113.84 74.51
CA TYR A 624 8.54 114.59 75.47
C TYR A 624 8.92 114.30 76.93
N LEU A 625 9.04 113.02 77.31
CA LEU A 625 9.43 112.63 78.67
C LEU A 625 10.87 113.08 79.00
N LYS A 626 11.80 112.93 78.07
CA LYS A 626 13.18 113.39 78.24
C LYS A 626 13.29 114.91 78.36
N GLY A 627 12.53 115.67 77.57
CA GLY A 627 12.50 117.14 77.64
C GLY A 627 11.97 117.66 78.97
N ALA A 628 11.04 116.95 79.62
CA ALA A 628 10.55 117.27 80.95
C ALA A 628 11.63 117.09 82.03
N GLU A 629 12.42 116.01 81.97
CA GLU A 629 13.53 115.76 82.89
C GLU A 629 14.63 116.83 82.79
N GLU A 630 15.00 117.22 81.58
CA GLU A 630 16.02 118.25 81.35
C GLU A 630 15.57 119.63 81.86
N ALA A 631 14.28 119.95 81.68
CA ALA A 631 13.72 121.20 82.19
C ALA A 631 13.72 121.25 83.73
N LYS A 632 13.40 120.14 84.41
CA LYS A 632 13.49 120.03 85.88
C LYS A 632 14.92 120.22 86.39
N LYS A 633 15.91 119.60 85.75
CA LYS A 633 17.33 119.81 86.10
C LYS A 633 17.75 121.29 86.03
N LYS A 634 17.23 122.05 85.07
CA LYS A 634 17.49 123.50 84.98
C LYS A 634 16.83 124.28 86.12
N MET A 635 15.59 123.93 86.49
CA MET A 635 14.90 124.51 87.64
C MET A 635 15.69 124.28 88.94
N ASP A 636 16.13 123.05 89.19
CA ASP A 636 16.92 122.68 90.37
C ASP A 636 18.26 123.43 90.42
N ALA A 637 18.87 123.71 89.26
CA ALA A 637 20.08 124.51 89.17
C ALA A 637 19.86 125.98 89.60
N PHE A 638 18.71 126.59 89.26
CA PHE A 638 18.36 127.93 89.72
C PHE A 638 18.06 127.98 91.22
N LEU A 639 17.39 126.96 91.75
CA LEU A 639 17.15 126.82 93.20
C LEU A 639 18.46 126.78 93.99
N ARG A 640 19.45 126.00 93.53
CA ARG A 640 20.77 125.92 94.17
C ARG A 640 21.56 127.23 94.16
N LYS A 641 21.31 128.12 93.20
CA LYS A 641 21.95 129.43 93.08
C LYS A 641 21.25 130.54 93.88
N GLY A 642 20.11 130.24 94.52
CA GLY A 642 19.32 131.21 95.28
C GLY A 642 18.46 132.15 94.42
N GLU A 643 18.36 131.91 93.10
CA GLU A 643 17.59 132.71 92.16
C GLU A 643 16.12 132.24 92.10
N TYR A 644 15.40 132.37 93.22
CA TYR A 644 14.06 131.77 93.39
C TYR A 644 13.02 132.25 92.36
N HIS A 645 13.12 133.48 91.85
CA HIS A 645 12.21 133.99 90.82
C HIS A 645 12.40 133.28 89.47
N LEU A 646 13.65 133.01 89.08
CA LEU A 646 13.95 132.29 87.85
C LEU A 646 13.60 130.81 87.98
N ALA A 647 13.81 130.22 89.17
CA ALA A 647 13.32 128.88 89.48
C ALA A 647 11.80 128.77 89.39
N TRP A 648 11.04 129.76 89.89
CA TRP A 648 9.59 129.79 89.77
C TRP A 648 9.12 129.89 88.31
N LEU A 649 9.72 130.78 87.52
CA LEU A 649 9.41 130.90 86.07
C LEU A 649 9.68 129.59 85.33
N GLN A 650 10.80 128.93 85.66
CA GLN A 650 11.15 127.66 85.04
C GLN A 650 10.22 126.52 85.49
N GLY A 651 9.84 126.47 86.76
CA GLY A 651 8.86 125.51 87.29
C GLY A 651 7.50 125.68 86.64
N ARG A 652 7.06 126.93 86.47
CA ARG A 652 5.83 127.25 85.75
C ARG A 652 5.90 126.82 84.28
N ALA A 653 7.03 127.05 83.60
CA ALA A 653 7.22 126.60 82.23
C ALA A 653 7.18 125.06 82.10
N ILE A 654 7.63 124.31 83.11
CA ILE A 654 7.51 122.85 83.15
C ILE A 654 6.05 122.44 83.30
N LEU A 655 5.29 123.07 84.21
CA LEU A 655 3.86 122.79 84.36
C LEU A 655 3.06 123.16 83.11
N GLU A 656 3.40 124.24 82.42
CA GLU A 656 2.69 124.64 81.19
C GLU A 656 3.05 123.73 80.00
N LYS A 657 4.33 123.43 79.79
CA LYS A 657 4.79 122.69 78.60
C LYS A 657 4.77 121.17 78.76
N TYR A 658 5.03 120.69 79.97
CA TYR A 658 5.14 119.26 80.29
C TYR A 658 4.10 118.80 81.31
N SER A 659 2.94 119.46 81.36
CA SER A 659 1.82 119.21 82.30
C SER A 659 1.47 117.74 82.54
N PHE A 660 1.59 116.90 81.50
CA PHE A 660 1.20 115.49 81.56
C PHE A 660 2.35 114.54 81.87
N SER A 661 3.58 115.05 82.01
CA SER A 661 4.71 114.26 82.48
C SER A 661 4.51 113.91 83.97
N PRO A 662 4.82 112.67 84.41
CA PRO A 662 4.82 112.31 85.83
C PRO A 662 5.67 113.26 86.70
N LEU A 663 6.70 113.84 86.08
CA LEU A 663 7.58 114.82 86.73
C LEU A 663 6.92 116.17 86.98
N ALA A 664 5.97 116.59 86.14
CA ALA A 664 5.23 117.83 86.33
C ALA A 664 4.18 117.68 87.43
N GLN A 665 3.56 116.50 87.55
CA GLN A 665 2.54 116.22 88.56
C GLN A 665 3.09 116.21 90.00
N SER A 666 4.40 116.00 90.16
CA SER A 666 5.10 115.96 91.45
C SER A 666 6.09 117.13 91.63
N LEU A 667 5.95 118.19 90.83
CA LEU A 667 6.91 119.30 90.80
C LEU A 667 6.64 120.31 91.90
N GLU A 668 7.60 120.49 92.81
CA GLU A 668 7.58 121.55 93.82
C GLU A 668 8.15 122.85 93.26
N ILE A 669 7.42 123.96 93.40
CA ILE A 669 7.81 125.27 92.85
C ILE A 669 7.92 126.30 93.99
N PRO A 670 9.02 127.07 94.07
CA PRO A 670 9.18 128.08 95.12
C PRO A 670 8.18 129.24 94.94
N VAL A 671 7.30 129.47 95.91
CA VAL A 671 6.33 130.58 95.88
C VAL A 671 6.81 131.72 96.78
N ARG A 672 6.83 132.95 96.25
CA ARG A 672 7.12 134.14 97.06
C ARG A 672 5.86 134.59 97.78
N VAL A 673 5.85 134.49 99.12
CA VAL A 673 4.76 134.98 99.96
C VAL A 673 5.14 136.36 100.50
N VAL A 674 4.24 137.33 100.35
CA VAL A 674 4.38 138.70 100.89
C VAL A 674 3.23 138.91 101.88
N SER A 675 3.53 138.99 103.18
CA SER A 675 2.53 139.22 104.23
C SER A 675 2.43 140.69 104.63
N ARG A 676 1.21 141.15 104.97
CA ARG A 676 0.94 142.45 105.59
C ARG A 676 -0.06 142.30 106.77
N PRO A 677 0.28 142.76 108.01
CA PRO A 677 1.54 143.39 108.37
C PRO A 677 2.73 142.43 108.21
N SER A 678 3.88 142.99 107.86
CA SER A 678 5.09 142.26 107.51
C SER A 678 5.60 141.43 108.69
N GLY A 679 5.92 140.16 108.45
CA GLY A 679 6.43 139.23 109.47
C GLY A 679 5.41 138.20 109.99
N ALA A 680 4.19 138.17 109.43
CA ALA A 680 3.22 137.15 109.78
C ALA A 680 3.72 135.73 109.46
N GLU A 681 3.48 134.79 110.38
CA GLU A 681 3.70 133.36 110.14
C GLU A 681 2.79 132.87 109.02
N VAL A 682 3.38 132.20 108.04
CA VAL A 682 2.65 131.60 106.92
C VAL A 682 2.41 130.13 107.24
N TRP A 683 1.17 129.80 107.62
CA TRP A 683 0.73 128.42 107.72
C TRP A 683 0.25 127.95 106.34
N ALA A 684 1.06 127.15 105.67
CA ALA A 684 0.63 126.43 104.48
C ALA A 684 0.09 125.06 104.90
N GLY A 685 -1.22 124.99 105.13
CA GLY A 685 -1.94 123.73 105.31
C GLY A 685 -2.49 123.26 103.97
N GLY A 686 -1.87 122.22 103.41
CA GLY A 686 -2.38 121.43 102.29
C GLY A 686 -2.45 119.98 102.72
#